data_AF-A0A158RCE7-F1
#
_entry.id   AF-A0A158RCE7-F1
#
_cell.length_a   1.000
_cell.length_b   1.000
_cell.length_c   1.000
_cell.angle_alpha   90.00
_cell.angle_beta   90.00
_cell.angle_gamma   90.00
#
_symmetry.space_group_name_H-M   'P 1'
#
loop_
_entity.id
_entity.type
_entity.pdbx_description
1 polymer ?
#
loop_
_entity_poly.entity_id
_entity_poly.type
_entity_poly.pdbx_seq_one_letter_code
_entity_poly.pdbx_strand_id
1 'polypeptide(L)'
;MDYEKEEVKHILSGSYPRVEKVFVAVEETQKILQTKMDLFTRLQQFHDTLQAIKQENNLWNSITSQQVDKVLARLEELLALAEKEYAPDATALCSQIESVHASFVQLECDRIKEKLRILLSQLDKLVNLMAKRKILILKFKEFLKFVTNAEDKLLSTVHETSIGAEVDVQRITNEMSAVLSRINEFGAELAECELQANMTITGTSVVDAVNRIKDIPLIIGPIEKSLEFSKLFQEFFEVSNQLESVFLTDIRTCEHLDNAAEFIAVSLENGKKETELMNRLTAIVSDLKADEHSKANEILSKLKPFMEKRQEVRRVTVEDCVGRSLVILTQKEQQLETVIEHDIVKGSFEAFQNNIITQWIPWKEELDRLILLIENSNSRWREAVDELIEKARNFDLRIANIECKLGDFGREQNILAFVEWLDLAEEDVNRIQTLRAEKEGREKMAEIHKVCLSYQTLVNELLNSRLDSPHSNEVKRQCNRYFTLLDRINMWDFREQEKSADLDLLSSSVHSEFPISSFSCSENERGDTETTEISKDLFEETNSTRNLAQRILKAKEEKEIQQLLTDTDEELNFLADFLSSLSGDYARSLKPLINAQRDLKKLQELNERRRQLNISCNTVSNLSDENLAVVRSLTLHLQSLEEPYTIFIQELQKEIDDEVLLRTNYDAIVQELNHLNANIDYRAQSVIQDLRNKLERVQSQMDFIRSQCLVRRKYVENIVENVSPRASPGHNSRRKKIVLMISRTVTTIIQVVEDELRQSSQIPENELMELRQKLQDVNTCIKDEDIGPALEDSNKILIDCKLAAIEKQLTVAEQLMSFKEELIEESNVQQIEMKSANIRKEEEILNMKIEELSRVDT
;
A
#
# COMPACT_ATOMS: atom_id res chain seq x y z
N MET A 1 -71.11 -75.10 11.28
CA MET A 1 -69.90 -74.68 10.56
C MET A 1 -70.02 -73.26 10.02
N ASP A 2 -71.15 -72.84 9.42
CA ASP A 2 -71.31 -71.42 9.03
C ASP A 2 -71.81 -70.50 10.16
N TYR A 3 -72.55 -71.04 11.15
CA TYR A 3 -73.00 -70.24 12.30
C TYR A 3 -71.84 -69.74 13.19
N GLU A 4 -70.81 -70.57 13.41
CA GLU A 4 -69.62 -70.18 14.18
C GLU A 4 -68.76 -69.14 13.44
N LYS A 5 -68.74 -69.16 12.10
CA LYS A 5 -68.02 -68.16 11.30
C LYS A 5 -68.75 -66.82 11.28
N GLU A 6 -70.09 -66.82 11.21
CA GLU A 6 -70.90 -65.60 11.31
C GLU A 6 -70.81 -65.00 12.72
N GLU A 7 -70.82 -65.84 13.77
CA GLU A 7 -70.74 -65.42 15.18
C GLU A 7 -69.35 -64.89 15.53
N VAL A 8 -68.26 -65.51 15.02
CA VAL A 8 -66.89 -64.97 15.11
C VAL A 8 -66.76 -63.65 14.33
N LYS A 9 -67.37 -63.50 13.15
CA LYS A 9 -67.41 -62.22 12.43
C LYS A 9 -68.21 -61.16 13.20
N HIS A 10 -69.30 -61.53 13.85
CA HIS A 10 -70.16 -60.62 14.60
C HIS A 10 -69.53 -60.21 15.95
N ILE A 11 -68.69 -61.07 16.55
CA ILE A 11 -67.86 -60.77 17.73
C ILE A 11 -66.65 -59.91 17.33
N LEU A 12 -65.98 -60.20 16.20
CA LEU A 12 -64.88 -59.36 15.69
C LEU A 12 -65.36 -57.96 15.29
N SER A 13 -66.54 -57.83 14.66
CA SER A 13 -67.13 -56.53 14.28
C SER A 13 -67.86 -55.81 15.43
N GLY A 14 -68.39 -56.54 16.41
CA GLY A 14 -69.13 -55.98 17.55
C GLY A 14 -68.30 -55.69 18.81
N SER A 15 -67.21 -56.42 19.04
CA SER A 15 -66.42 -56.34 20.29
C SER A 15 -65.10 -55.56 20.18
N TYR A 16 -64.69 -55.16 18.97
CA TYR A 16 -63.35 -54.60 18.75
C TYR A 16 -63.23 -53.29 17.94
N PRO A 17 -64.20 -52.33 17.97
CA PRO A 17 -63.97 -50.97 17.42
C PRO A 17 -62.76 -50.27 18.06
N ARG A 18 -62.38 -50.68 19.28
CA ARG A 18 -61.17 -50.20 19.96
C ARG A 18 -59.89 -50.76 19.33
N VAL A 19 -59.88 -52.04 18.96
CA VAL A 19 -58.69 -52.70 18.37
C VAL A 19 -58.47 -52.23 16.94
N GLU A 20 -59.51 -51.99 16.16
CA GLU A 20 -59.37 -51.40 14.83
C GLU A 20 -58.87 -49.95 14.89
N LYS A 21 -59.34 -49.15 15.87
CA LYS A 21 -58.78 -47.83 16.16
C LYS A 21 -57.33 -47.89 16.65
N VAL A 22 -56.97 -48.89 17.45
CA VAL A 22 -55.59 -49.13 17.89
C VAL A 22 -54.71 -49.50 16.70
N PHE A 23 -55.17 -50.36 15.78
CA PHE A 23 -54.41 -50.71 14.59
C PHE A 23 -54.22 -49.53 13.62
N VAL A 24 -55.24 -48.70 13.42
CA VAL A 24 -55.10 -47.45 12.65
C VAL A 24 -54.10 -46.51 13.34
N ALA A 25 -54.18 -46.35 14.67
CA ALA A 25 -53.23 -45.55 15.43
C ALA A 25 -51.81 -46.13 15.39
N VAL A 26 -51.65 -47.46 15.36
CA VAL A 26 -50.36 -48.15 15.21
C VAL A 26 -49.79 -47.95 13.81
N GLU A 27 -50.59 -48.06 12.74
CA GLU A 27 -50.16 -47.76 11.36
C GLU A 27 -49.74 -46.29 11.19
N GLU A 28 -50.51 -45.36 11.76
CA GLU A 28 -50.17 -43.93 11.76
C GLU A 28 -48.88 -43.66 12.56
N THR A 29 -48.74 -44.29 13.74
CA THR A 29 -47.54 -44.18 14.59
C THR A 29 -46.33 -44.80 13.92
N GLN A 30 -46.47 -45.94 13.25
CA GLN A 30 -45.41 -46.60 12.48
C GLN A 30 -44.95 -45.70 11.32
N LYS A 31 -45.87 -45.07 10.59
CA LYS A 31 -45.55 -44.12 9.52
C LYS A 31 -44.79 -42.90 10.06
N ILE A 32 -45.19 -42.37 11.22
CA ILE A 32 -44.49 -41.27 11.90
C ILE A 32 -43.11 -41.72 12.39
N LEU A 33 -42.98 -42.90 12.99
CA LEU A 33 -41.71 -43.46 13.46
C LEU A 33 -40.74 -43.72 12.30
N GLN A 34 -41.22 -44.23 11.16
CA GLN A 34 -40.42 -44.43 9.96
C GLN A 34 -39.89 -43.09 9.43
N THR A 35 -40.76 -42.08 9.34
CA THR A 35 -40.38 -40.72 8.92
C THR A 35 -39.33 -40.12 9.87
N LYS A 36 -39.43 -40.39 11.18
CA LYS A 36 -38.45 -39.97 12.19
C LYS A 36 -37.12 -40.70 12.03
N MET A 37 -37.14 -42.03 11.83
CA MET A 37 -35.96 -42.83 11.60
C MET A 37 -35.19 -42.31 10.37
N ASP A 38 -35.90 -42.10 9.25
CA ASP A 38 -35.32 -41.55 8.02
C ASP A 38 -34.69 -40.16 8.24
N LEU A 39 -35.35 -39.28 9.01
CA LEU A 39 -34.81 -37.95 9.37
C LEU A 39 -33.50 -38.07 10.17
N PHE A 40 -33.47 -38.91 11.21
CA PHE A 40 -32.27 -39.08 12.04
C PHE A 40 -31.13 -39.78 11.27
N THR A 41 -31.45 -40.75 10.41
CA THR A 41 -30.46 -41.38 9.53
C THR A 41 -29.85 -40.36 8.57
N ARG A 42 -30.65 -39.48 7.97
CA ARG A 42 -30.13 -38.42 7.09
C ARG A 42 -29.32 -37.36 7.85
N LEU A 43 -29.73 -36.98 9.07
CA LEU A 43 -28.94 -36.09 9.93
C LEU A 43 -27.58 -36.71 10.30
N GLN A 44 -27.55 -38.01 10.61
CA GLN A 44 -26.32 -38.73 10.90
C GLN A 44 -25.41 -38.79 9.67
N GLN A 45 -25.97 -39.11 8.48
CA GLN A 45 -25.23 -39.10 7.22
C GLN A 45 -24.66 -37.71 6.89
N PHE A 46 -25.45 -36.65 7.10
CA PHE A 46 -25.00 -35.26 6.88
C PHE A 46 -23.84 -34.90 7.83
N HIS A 47 -23.96 -35.24 9.11
CA HIS A 47 -22.89 -35.06 10.09
C HIS A 47 -21.61 -35.81 9.69
N ASP A 48 -21.72 -37.09 9.35
CA ASP A 48 -20.57 -37.94 8.99
C ASP A 48 -19.90 -37.44 7.70
N THR A 49 -20.68 -36.94 6.75
CA THR A 49 -20.17 -36.33 5.51
C THR A 49 -19.39 -35.05 5.81
N LEU A 50 -19.93 -34.16 6.66
CA LEU A 50 -19.21 -32.94 7.07
C LEU A 50 -17.91 -33.27 7.82
N GLN A 51 -17.92 -34.29 8.67
CA GLN A 51 -16.75 -34.72 9.41
C GLN A 51 -15.68 -35.30 8.46
N ALA A 52 -16.09 -36.08 7.46
CA ALA A 52 -15.20 -36.60 6.42
C ALA A 52 -14.56 -35.47 5.60
N ILE A 53 -15.36 -34.47 5.17
CA ILE A 53 -14.85 -33.29 4.45
C ILE A 53 -13.87 -32.51 5.33
N LYS A 54 -14.20 -32.28 6.61
CA LYS A 54 -13.31 -31.61 7.57
C LYS A 54 -11.98 -32.35 7.72
N GLN A 55 -12.01 -33.68 7.84
CA GLN A 55 -10.80 -34.51 7.93
C GLN A 55 -9.97 -34.44 6.65
N GLU A 56 -10.60 -34.58 5.47
CA GLU A 56 -9.94 -34.46 4.17
C GLU A 56 -9.31 -33.07 4.02
N ASN A 57 -10.03 -32.02 4.40
CA ASN A 57 -9.54 -30.64 4.37
C ASN A 57 -8.33 -30.45 5.28
N ASN A 58 -8.33 -31.00 6.50
CA ASN A 58 -7.18 -30.89 7.41
C ASN A 58 -5.90 -31.53 6.85
N LEU A 59 -6.01 -32.52 5.94
CA LEU A 59 -4.84 -33.10 5.26
C LEU A 59 -4.16 -32.11 4.30
N TRP A 60 -4.86 -31.05 3.88
CA TRP A 60 -4.33 -30.01 2.99
C TRP A 60 -3.76 -28.80 3.73
N ASN A 61 -3.58 -28.85 5.05
CA ASN A 61 -2.88 -27.79 5.79
C ASN A 61 -1.43 -27.60 5.29
N SER A 62 -0.83 -28.65 4.73
CA SER A 62 0.43 -28.58 4.02
C SER A 62 0.40 -29.51 2.81
N ILE A 63 0.70 -28.97 1.63
CA ILE A 63 0.81 -29.76 0.40
C ILE A 63 2.15 -29.50 -0.27
N THR A 64 2.53 -30.38 -1.19
CA THR A 64 3.70 -30.18 -2.05
C THR A 64 3.28 -29.62 -3.42
N SER A 65 4.20 -28.98 -4.15
CA SER A 65 3.94 -28.43 -5.50
C SER A 65 3.40 -29.49 -6.47
N GLN A 66 3.80 -30.75 -6.32
CA GLN A 66 3.34 -31.88 -7.14
C GLN A 66 1.87 -32.26 -6.88
N GLN A 67 1.34 -31.92 -5.70
CA GLN A 67 -0.04 -32.24 -5.32
C GLN A 67 -1.03 -31.15 -5.71
N VAL A 68 -0.55 -29.98 -6.15
CA VAL A 68 -1.35 -28.78 -6.43
C VAL A 68 -2.50 -29.04 -7.39
N ASP A 69 -2.24 -29.71 -8.53
CA ASP A 69 -3.27 -30.00 -9.53
C ASP A 69 -4.35 -30.95 -9.01
N LYS A 70 -3.92 -31.99 -8.28
CA LYS A 70 -4.83 -32.99 -7.70
C LYS A 70 -5.72 -32.36 -6.62
N VAL A 71 -5.15 -31.54 -5.75
CA VAL A 71 -5.87 -30.86 -4.67
C VAL A 71 -6.81 -29.81 -5.23
N LEU A 72 -6.41 -29.07 -6.29
CA LEU A 72 -7.28 -28.12 -6.97
C LEU A 72 -8.52 -28.81 -7.54
N ALA A 73 -8.35 -29.89 -8.31
CA ALA A 73 -9.46 -30.62 -8.89
C ALA A 73 -10.43 -31.14 -7.82
N ARG A 74 -9.89 -31.65 -6.70
CA ARG A 74 -10.69 -32.14 -5.58
C ARG A 74 -11.41 -31.02 -4.83
N LEU A 75 -10.79 -29.85 -4.64
CA LEU A 75 -11.43 -28.66 -4.07
C LEU A 75 -12.59 -28.17 -4.95
N GLU A 76 -12.41 -28.18 -6.27
CA GLU A 76 -13.48 -27.79 -7.21
C GLU A 76 -14.65 -28.76 -7.17
N GLU A 77 -14.38 -30.06 -7.08
CA GLU A 77 -15.40 -31.08 -6.89
C GLU A 77 -16.16 -30.89 -5.56
N LEU A 78 -15.46 -30.73 -4.44
CA LEU A 78 -16.08 -30.55 -3.12
C LEU A 78 -16.89 -29.26 -3.02
N LEU A 79 -16.41 -28.16 -3.61
CA LEU A 79 -17.16 -26.89 -3.67
C LEU A 79 -18.43 -27.06 -4.52
N ALA A 80 -18.35 -27.77 -5.64
CA ALA A 80 -19.52 -28.05 -6.48
C ALA A 80 -20.54 -28.96 -5.77
N LEU A 81 -20.08 -29.97 -5.02
CA LEU A 81 -20.93 -30.84 -4.19
C LEU A 81 -21.58 -30.07 -3.04
N ALA A 82 -20.85 -29.15 -2.41
CA ALA A 82 -21.41 -28.30 -1.35
C ALA A 82 -22.55 -27.42 -1.85
N GLU A 83 -22.41 -26.86 -3.05
CA GLU A 83 -23.43 -26.03 -3.68
C GLU A 83 -24.63 -26.83 -4.19
N LYS A 84 -24.40 -27.99 -4.82
CA LYS A 84 -25.44 -28.76 -5.52
C LYS A 84 -26.14 -29.81 -4.67
N GLU A 85 -25.47 -30.36 -3.65
CA GLU A 85 -26.00 -31.48 -2.85
C GLU A 85 -26.14 -31.10 -1.38
N TYR A 86 -25.08 -30.65 -0.72
CA TYR A 86 -25.10 -30.48 0.75
C TYR A 86 -25.96 -29.29 1.22
N ALA A 87 -25.90 -28.14 0.55
CA ALA A 87 -26.74 -26.99 0.92
C ALA A 87 -28.25 -27.24 0.66
N PRO A 88 -28.65 -27.84 -0.48
CA PRO A 88 -30.04 -28.25 -0.68
C PRO A 88 -30.51 -29.33 0.30
N ASP A 89 -29.68 -30.32 0.61
CA ASP A 89 -30.01 -31.39 1.56
C ASP A 89 -30.22 -30.83 2.99
N ALA A 90 -29.34 -29.92 3.43
CA ALA A 90 -29.50 -29.25 4.71
C ALA A 90 -30.76 -28.36 4.77
N THR A 91 -31.12 -27.72 3.66
CA THR A 91 -32.38 -26.96 3.54
C THR A 91 -33.59 -27.89 3.63
N ALA A 92 -33.53 -29.06 2.97
CA ALA A 92 -34.58 -30.08 3.03
C ALA A 92 -34.72 -30.67 4.44
N LEU A 93 -33.61 -30.91 5.16
CA LEU A 93 -33.60 -31.34 6.56
C LEU A 93 -34.24 -30.29 7.49
N CYS A 94 -33.94 -29.01 7.29
CA CYS A 94 -34.61 -27.91 8.01
C CYS A 94 -36.13 -27.94 7.79
N SER A 95 -36.59 -28.09 6.54
CA SER A 95 -38.01 -28.16 6.21
C SER A 95 -38.70 -29.42 6.78
N GLN A 96 -38.00 -30.55 6.84
CA GLN A 96 -38.52 -31.79 7.45
C GLN A 96 -38.60 -31.71 8.98
N ILE A 97 -37.65 -31.02 9.63
CA ILE A 97 -37.74 -30.75 11.07
C ILE A 97 -38.95 -29.86 11.37
N GLU A 98 -39.22 -28.86 10.53
CA GLU A 98 -40.39 -27.98 10.66
C GLU A 98 -41.72 -28.71 10.43
N SER A 99 -41.76 -29.74 9.58
CA SER A 99 -42.97 -30.56 9.41
C SER A 99 -43.19 -31.54 10.57
N VAL A 100 -42.11 -32.10 11.15
CA VAL A 100 -42.17 -32.95 12.35
C VAL A 100 -42.51 -32.14 13.61
N HIS A 101 -42.11 -30.86 13.66
CA HIS A 101 -42.39 -29.92 14.75
C HIS A 101 -43.88 -29.81 15.09
N ALA A 102 -44.78 -30.00 14.12
CA ALA A 102 -46.23 -30.01 14.34
C ALA A 102 -46.74 -31.23 15.15
N SER A 103 -45.87 -32.20 15.48
CA SER A 103 -46.21 -33.46 16.16
C SER A 103 -45.40 -33.76 17.44
N PHE A 104 -44.54 -32.84 17.89
CA PHE A 104 -43.54 -33.09 18.94
C PHE A 104 -43.47 -31.97 20.00
N VAL A 105 -42.86 -32.24 21.17
CA VAL A 105 -42.56 -31.26 22.22
C VAL A 105 -41.56 -30.22 21.69
N GLN A 106 -42.02 -28.99 21.51
CA GLN A 106 -41.33 -27.83 20.93
C GLN A 106 -39.82 -27.73 21.26
N LEU A 107 -39.46 -27.99 22.52
CA LEU A 107 -38.10 -27.85 23.05
C LEU A 107 -37.05 -28.78 22.41
N GLU A 108 -37.34 -30.06 22.09
CA GLU A 108 -36.32 -30.90 21.45
C GLU A 108 -36.19 -30.63 19.95
N CYS A 109 -37.29 -30.26 19.27
CA CYS A 109 -37.23 -29.81 17.88
C CYS A 109 -36.38 -28.54 17.76
N ASP A 110 -36.55 -27.60 18.70
CA ASP A 110 -35.70 -26.40 18.78
C ASP A 110 -34.24 -26.77 19.06
N ARG A 111 -33.98 -27.77 19.91
CA ARG A 111 -32.62 -28.25 20.21
C ARG A 111 -31.96 -28.94 19.00
N ILE A 112 -32.69 -29.75 18.24
CA ILE A 112 -32.19 -30.41 17.01
C ILE A 112 -31.98 -29.35 15.92
N LYS A 113 -32.90 -28.39 15.78
CA LYS A 113 -32.79 -27.27 14.84
C LYS A 113 -31.57 -26.41 15.14
N GLU A 114 -31.30 -26.13 16.42
CA GLU A 114 -30.11 -25.40 16.83
C GLU A 114 -28.83 -26.17 16.53
N LYS A 115 -28.81 -27.49 16.76
CA LYS A 115 -27.67 -28.34 16.37
C LYS A 115 -27.45 -28.36 14.85
N LEU A 116 -28.53 -28.41 14.06
CA LEU A 116 -28.43 -28.33 12.59
C LEU A 116 -27.91 -26.96 12.12
N ARG A 117 -28.29 -25.87 12.78
CA ARG A 117 -27.71 -24.54 12.52
C ARG A 117 -26.21 -24.50 12.79
N ILE A 118 -25.75 -25.16 13.85
CA ILE A 118 -24.32 -25.29 14.14
C ILE A 118 -23.61 -26.05 13.01
N LEU A 119 -24.16 -27.18 12.56
CA LEU A 119 -23.60 -27.96 11.44
C LEU A 119 -23.58 -27.17 10.13
N LEU A 120 -24.63 -26.37 9.85
CA LEU A 120 -24.68 -25.45 8.72
C LEU A 120 -23.61 -24.36 8.79
N SER A 121 -23.40 -23.77 9.96
CA SER A 121 -22.32 -22.80 10.18
C SER A 121 -20.94 -23.45 9.98
N GLN A 122 -20.77 -24.71 10.38
CA GLN A 122 -19.54 -25.47 10.13
C GLN A 122 -19.33 -25.74 8.64
N LEU A 123 -20.38 -26.10 7.90
CA LEU A 123 -20.32 -26.27 6.44
C LEU A 123 -19.91 -24.95 5.75
N ASP A 124 -20.51 -23.83 6.13
CA ASP A 124 -20.19 -22.51 5.56
C ASP A 124 -18.72 -22.11 5.83
N LYS A 125 -18.24 -22.33 7.06
CA LYS A 125 -16.82 -22.14 7.43
C LYS A 125 -15.89 -23.02 6.58
N LEU A 126 -16.26 -24.29 6.36
CA LEU A 126 -15.50 -25.22 5.53
C LEU A 126 -15.49 -24.78 4.05
N VAL A 127 -16.62 -24.37 3.51
CA VAL A 127 -16.75 -23.86 2.12
C VAL A 127 -15.88 -22.61 1.93
N ASN A 128 -15.93 -21.68 2.87
CA ASN A 128 -15.10 -20.47 2.85
C ASN A 128 -13.60 -20.83 2.89
N LEU A 129 -13.19 -21.75 3.76
CA LEU A 129 -11.81 -22.23 3.83
C LEU A 129 -11.38 -22.92 2.53
N MET A 130 -12.23 -23.77 1.94
CA MET A 130 -11.98 -24.41 0.64
C MET A 130 -11.83 -23.39 -0.49
N ALA A 131 -12.67 -22.36 -0.52
CA ALA A 131 -12.59 -21.28 -1.50
C ALA A 131 -11.27 -20.49 -1.37
N LYS A 132 -10.86 -20.14 -0.15
CA LYS A 132 -9.57 -19.48 0.12
C LYS A 132 -8.38 -20.35 -0.28
N ARG A 133 -8.44 -21.65 -0.02
CA ARG A 133 -7.41 -22.62 -0.48
C ARG A 133 -7.35 -22.74 -2.00
N LYS A 134 -8.49 -22.71 -2.68
CA LYS A 134 -8.55 -22.65 -4.14
C LYS A 134 -7.86 -21.39 -4.66
N ILE A 135 -8.13 -20.23 -4.06
CA ILE A 135 -7.49 -18.95 -4.43
C ILE A 135 -5.98 -19.03 -4.26
N LEU A 136 -5.49 -19.53 -3.11
CA LEU A 136 -4.06 -19.75 -2.86
C LEU A 136 -3.43 -20.61 -3.97
N ILE A 137 -4.04 -21.74 -4.30
CA ILE A 137 -3.52 -22.64 -5.33
C ILE A 137 -3.47 -21.94 -6.71
N LEU A 138 -4.52 -21.20 -7.08
CA LEU A 138 -4.54 -20.46 -8.35
C LEU A 138 -3.44 -19.39 -8.40
N LYS A 139 -3.25 -18.65 -7.30
CA LYS A 139 -2.19 -17.66 -7.16
C LYS A 139 -0.80 -18.28 -7.21
N PHE A 140 -0.62 -19.45 -6.59
CA PHE A 140 0.63 -20.21 -6.67
C PHE A 140 0.94 -20.67 -8.10
N LYS A 141 -0.06 -21.09 -8.86
CA LYS A 141 0.12 -21.41 -10.29
C LYS A 141 0.45 -20.18 -11.14
N GLU A 142 -0.18 -19.04 -10.87
CA GLU A 142 0.13 -17.76 -11.51
C GLU A 142 1.59 -17.37 -11.24
N PHE A 143 2.04 -17.49 -9.99
CA PHE A 143 3.42 -17.26 -9.59
C PHE A 143 4.40 -18.17 -10.34
N LEU A 144 4.17 -19.49 -10.38
CA LEU A 144 5.04 -20.42 -11.10
C LEU A 144 5.14 -20.07 -12.59
N LYS A 145 4.02 -19.77 -13.23
CA LYS A 145 3.98 -19.36 -14.64
C LYS A 145 4.76 -18.06 -14.86
N PHE A 146 4.64 -17.10 -13.95
CA PHE A 146 5.39 -15.85 -14.01
C PHE A 146 6.90 -16.11 -13.90
N VAL A 147 7.33 -16.91 -12.93
CA VAL A 147 8.75 -17.24 -12.72
C VAL A 147 9.33 -17.93 -13.95
N THR A 148 8.65 -18.94 -14.51
CA THR A 148 9.12 -19.62 -15.74
C THR A 148 9.20 -18.65 -16.92
N ASN A 149 8.18 -17.82 -17.15
CA ASN A 149 8.22 -16.84 -18.24
C ASN A 149 9.32 -15.78 -18.05
N ALA A 150 9.57 -15.36 -16.81
CA ALA A 150 10.60 -14.39 -16.49
C ALA A 150 12.00 -14.99 -16.65
N GLU A 151 12.18 -16.25 -16.22
CA GLU A 151 13.41 -17.02 -16.43
C GLU A 151 13.68 -17.21 -17.92
N ASP A 152 12.70 -17.66 -18.72
CA ASP A 152 12.81 -17.81 -20.17
C ASP A 152 13.13 -16.47 -20.87
N LYS A 153 12.47 -15.39 -20.45
CA LYS A 153 12.72 -14.05 -21.00
C LYS A 153 14.12 -13.57 -20.67
N LEU A 154 14.56 -13.68 -19.42
CA LEU A 154 15.90 -13.29 -18.99
C LEU A 154 16.98 -14.17 -19.66
N LEU A 155 16.73 -15.47 -19.83
CA LEU A 155 17.61 -16.37 -20.58
C LEU A 155 17.70 -15.97 -22.06
N SER A 156 16.60 -15.58 -22.70
CA SER A 156 16.61 -15.04 -24.07
C SER A 156 17.42 -13.75 -24.15
N THR A 157 17.19 -12.80 -23.24
CA THR A 157 17.94 -11.53 -23.18
C THR A 157 19.44 -11.76 -22.95
N VAL A 158 19.80 -12.69 -22.04
CA VAL A 158 21.20 -13.08 -21.78
C VAL A 158 21.82 -13.78 -22.99
N HIS A 159 21.08 -14.63 -23.70
CA HIS A 159 21.57 -15.30 -24.90
C HIS A 159 21.75 -14.34 -26.08
N GLU A 160 20.84 -13.39 -26.26
CA GLU A 160 20.91 -12.33 -27.27
C GLU A 160 22.10 -11.39 -27.03
N THR A 161 22.37 -11.05 -25.76
CA THR A 161 23.55 -10.23 -25.39
C THR A 161 24.88 -11.00 -25.50
N SER A 162 24.87 -12.34 -25.38
CA SER A 162 26.06 -13.18 -25.57
C SER A 162 26.50 -13.37 -27.03
N ILE A 163 25.67 -12.99 -28.03
CA ILE A 163 25.90 -13.27 -29.45
C ILE A 163 26.56 -12.11 -30.20
N GLY A 164 26.80 -10.94 -29.58
CA GLY A 164 27.63 -9.94 -30.26
C GLY A 164 27.58 -8.48 -29.84
N ALA A 165 26.68 -8.06 -28.95
CA ALA A 165 26.62 -6.67 -28.50
C ALA A 165 27.40 -6.48 -27.20
N GLU A 166 28.00 -5.29 -27.01
CA GLU A 166 28.49 -4.82 -25.72
C GLU A 166 27.45 -5.17 -24.65
N VAL A 167 27.85 -5.94 -23.64
CA VAL A 167 26.93 -6.43 -22.61
C VAL A 167 26.36 -5.20 -21.92
N ASP A 168 25.12 -4.84 -22.21
CA ASP A 168 24.38 -3.84 -21.45
C ASP A 168 23.95 -4.50 -20.13
N VAL A 169 24.98 -4.78 -19.31
CA VAL A 169 24.86 -5.33 -17.96
C VAL A 169 23.85 -4.50 -17.17
N GLN A 170 23.78 -3.19 -17.44
CA GLN A 170 22.84 -2.30 -16.79
C GLN A 170 21.40 -2.59 -17.18
N ARG A 171 21.09 -2.80 -18.47
CA ARG A 171 19.76 -3.22 -18.91
C ARG A 171 19.35 -4.56 -18.32
N ILE A 172 20.22 -5.57 -18.36
CA ILE A 172 19.93 -6.90 -17.78
C ILE A 172 19.73 -6.78 -16.27
N THR A 173 20.56 -5.99 -15.58
CA THR A 173 20.44 -5.74 -14.14
C THR A 173 19.13 -5.02 -13.80
N ASN A 174 18.70 -4.05 -14.62
CA ASN A 174 17.43 -3.36 -14.43
C ASN A 174 16.24 -4.29 -14.66
N GLU A 175 16.26 -5.12 -15.71
CA GLU A 175 15.22 -6.12 -15.99
C GLU A 175 15.16 -7.18 -14.87
N MET A 176 16.31 -7.66 -14.42
CA MET A 176 16.42 -8.61 -13.31
C MET A 176 15.91 -8.00 -11.99
N SER A 177 16.24 -6.74 -11.71
CA SER A 177 15.74 -6.00 -10.54
C SER A 177 14.22 -5.81 -10.57
N ALA A 178 13.66 -5.49 -11.74
CA ALA A 178 12.20 -5.38 -11.92
C ALA A 178 11.51 -6.73 -11.71
N VAL A 179 12.08 -7.82 -12.24
CA VAL A 179 11.56 -9.18 -12.04
C VAL A 179 11.64 -9.59 -10.57
N LEU A 180 12.75 -9.33 -9.88
CA LEU A 180 12.92 -9.61 -8.45
C LEU A 180 11.93 -8.81 -7.59
N SER A 181 11.69 -7.54 -7.93
CA SER A 181 10.68 -6.71 -7.27
C SER A 181 9.29 -7.33 -7.42
N ARG A 182 8.94 -7.77 -8.63
CA ARG A 182 7.66 -8.42 -8.89
C ARG A 182 7.52 -9.79 -8.21
N ILE A 183 8.60 -10.56 -8.10
CA ILE A 183 8.64 -11.81 -7.33
C ILE A 183 8.38 -11.55 -5.85
N ASN A 184 8.92 -10.47 -5.29
CA ASN A 184 8.68 -10.10 -3.89
C ASN A 184 7.21 -9.70 -3.67
N GLU A 185 6.60 -8.96 -4.60
CA GLU A 185 5.17 -8.64 -4.57
C GLU A 185 4.30 -9.91 -4.59
N PHE A 186 4.58 -10.85 -5.50
CA PHE A 186 3.92 -12.15 -5.53
C PHE A 186 4.15 -12.96 -4.24
N GLY A 187 5.35 -12.88 -3.67
CA GLY A 187 5.67 -13.51 -2.39
C GLY A 187 4.82 -12.97 -1.24
N ALA A 188 4.58 -11.66 -1.19
CA ALA A 188 3.69 -11.03 -0.21
C ALA A 188 2.23 -11.45 -0.43
N GLU A 189 1.74 -11.46 -1.68
CA GLU A 189 0.39 -11.94 -2.04
C GLU A 189 0.19 -13.41 -1.64
N LEU A 190 1.19 -14.27 -1.89
CA LEU A 190 1.16 -15.68 -1.51
C LEU A 190 1.13 -15.85 0.01
N ALA A 191 1.96 -15.12 0.76
CA ALA A 191 1.97 -15.19 2.22
C ALA A 191 0.62 -14.78 2.84
N GLU A 192 -0.02 -13.75 2.28
CA GLU A 192 -1.38 -13.36 2.69
C GLU A 192 -2.40 -14.47 2.38
N CYS A 193 -2.33 -15.04 1.17
CA CYS A 193 -3.20 -16.15 0.77
C CYS A 193 -2.98 -17.41 1.62
N GLU A 194 -1.75 -17.74 1.99
CA GLU A 194 -1.40 -18.90 2.85
C GLU A 194 -2.01 -18.74 4.24
N LEU A 195 -1.94 -17.52 4.80
CA LEU A 195 -2.53 -17.20 6.10
C LEU A 195 -4.06 -17.28 6.06
N GLN A 196 -4.69 -16.73 5.03
CA GLN A 196 -6.14 -16.80 4.87
C GLN A 196 -6.64 -18.23 4.62
N ALA A 197 -5.88 -19.02 3.86
CA ALA A 197 -6.20 -20.39 3.50
C ALA A 197 -5.84 -21.41 4.60
N ASN A 198 -5.10 -21.00 5.65
CA ASN A 198 -4.52 -21.87 6.66
C ASN A 198 -3.85 -23.11 6.02
N MET A 199 -3.02 -22.85 5.02
CA MET A 199 -2.45 -23.85 4.12
C MET A 199 -1.08 -23.38 3.63
N THR A 200 -0.11 -24.29 3.61
CA THR A 200 1.26 -24.04 3.13
C THR A 200 1.58 -24.90 1.92
N ILE A 201 2.24 -24.33 0.90
CA ILE A 201 2.66 -25.08 -0.29
C ILE A 201 4.19 -25.20 -0.29
N THR A 202 4.69 -26.43 -0.14
CA THR A 202 6.11 -26.76 -0.08
C THR A 202 6.64 -27.23 -1.44
N GLY A 203 7.93 -27.00 -1.73
CA GLY A 203 8.60 -27.55 -2.92
C GLY A 203 8.98 -26.55 -4.01
N THR A 204 8.53 -25.29 -3.92
CA THR A 204 9.08 -24.15 -4.68
C THR A 204 8.83 -22.89 -3.87
N SER A 205 9.86 -22.39 -3.18
CA SER A 205 9.77 -21.17 -2.39
C SER A 205 10.05 -19.93 -3.25
N VAL A 206 9.61 -18.77 -2.78
CA VAL A 206 10.00 -17.46 -3.33
C VAL A 206 11.53 -17.34 -3.33
N VAL A 207 12.20 -17.87 -2.31
CA VAL A 207 13.67 -17.89 -2.20
C VAL A 207 14.29 -18.74 -3.30
N ASP A 208 13.73 -19.91 -3.60
CA ASP A 208 14.21 -20.77 -4.70
C ASP A 208 14.00 -20.09 -6.05
N ALA A 209 12.88 -19.38 -6.25
CA ALA A 209 12.64 -18.61 -7.47
C ALA A 209 13.61 -17.43 -7.60
N VAL A 210 13.86 -16.70 -6.51
CA VAL A 210 14.86 -15.63 -6.48
C VAL A 210 16.25 -16.17 -6.78
N ASN A 211 16.62 -17.31 -6.19
CA ASN A 211 17.91 -17.95 -6.44
C ASN A 211 18.00 -18.43 -7.89
N ARG A 212 16.97 -19.10 -8.44
CA ARG A 212 16.95 -19.49 -9.87
C ARG A 212 17.19 -18.32 -10.80
N ILE A 213 16.59 -17.16 -10.52
CA ILE A 213 16.80 -15.95 -11.33
C ILE A 213 18.20 -15.36 -11.09
N LYS A 214 18.69 -15.33 -9.86
CA LYS A 214 20.06 -14.87 -9.50
C LYS A 214 21.17 -15.76 -10.07
N ASP A 215 20.91 -17.05 -10.16
CA ASP A 215 21.84 -18.08 -10.61
C ASP A 215 21.81 -18.28 -12.13
N ILE A 216 21.01 -17.49 -12.87
CA ILE A 216 21.10 -17.43 -14.33
C ILE A 216 22.55 -17.05 -14.68
N PRO A 217 23.33 -17.94 -15.30
CA PRO A 217 24.76 -17.76 -15.43
C PRO A 217 25.06 -16.58 -16.35
N LEU A 218 25.63 -15.51 -15.77
CA LEU A 218 26.21 -14.38 -16.50
C LEU A 218 27.61 -14.70 -17.09
N ILE A 219 27.98 -15.98 -17.16
CA ILE A 219 29.35 -16.39 -17.52
C ILE A 219 29.55 -16.33 -19.03
N ILE A 220 30.28 -15.29 -19.43
CA ILE A 220 31.10 -15.23 -20.65
C ILE A 220 32.21 -16.29 -20.49
N GLY A 221 32.05 -17.44 -21.13
CA GLY A 221 33.05 -18.50 -21.23
C GLY A 221 32.85 -19.27 -22.53
N PRO A 222 33.92 -19.70 -23.22
CA PRO A 222 33.86 -20.04 -24.64
C PRO A 222 32.98 -21.26 -24.84
N ILE A 223 31.83 -21.06 -25.48
CA ILE A 223 30.99 -22.16 -25.95
C ILE A 223 31.76 -22.85 -27.07
N GLU A 224 32.29 -24.04 -26.78
CA GLU A 224 32.75 -24.96 -27.81
C GLU A 224 31.62 -25.24 -28.80
N LYS A 225 31.90 -24.89 -30.06
CA LYS A 225 31.12 -25.10 -31.28
C LYS A 225 29.83 -24.27 -31.39
N SER A 226 29.97 -22.94 -31.43
CA SER A 226 29.09 -22.16 -32.29
C SER A 226 29.42 -22.50 -33.76
N LEU A 227 28.39 -22.76 -34.57
CA LEU A 227 28.47 -22.42 -35.98
C LEU A 227 28.86 -20.94 -35.99
N GLU A 228 30.06 -20.60 -36.45
CA GLU A 228 30.46 -19.22 -36.66
C GLU A 228 29.45 -18.57 -37.60
N PHE A 229 28.51 -17.81 -37.03
CA PHE A 229 27.69 -16.90 -37.78
C PHE A 229 28.62 -15.94 -38.52
N SER A 230 28.30 -15.66 -39.78
CA SER A 230 29.04 -14.67 -40.55
C SER A 230 29.04 -13.34 -39.79
N LYS A 231 30.14 -12.58 -39.88
CA LYS A 231 30.19 -11.20 -39.36
C LYS A 231 29.03 -10.35 -39.89
N LEU A 232 28.58 -10.63 -41.11
CA LEU A 232 27.41 -9.98 -41.71
C LEU A 232 26.09 -10.37 -41.02
N PHE A 233 25.96 -11.60 -40.53
CA PHE A 233 24.76 -12.02 -39.79
C PHE A 233 24.72 -11.44 -38.38
N GLN A 234 25.89 -11.24 -37.76
CA GLN A 234 25.99 -10.50 -36.51
C GLN A 234 25.64 -9.02 -36.70
N GLU A 235 26.14 -8.39 -37.78
CA GLU A 235 25.76 -7.02 -38.16
C GLU A 235 24.24 -6.91 -38.43
N PHE A 236 23.61 -7.94 -39.02
CA PHE A 236 22.16 -7.98 -39.20
C PHE A 236 21.40 -7.88 -37.87
N PHE A 237 21.83 -8.60 -36.83
CA PHE A 237 21.20 -8.51 -35.50
C PHE A 237 21.45 -7.16 -34.83
N GLU A 238 22.66 -6.62 -34.92
CA GLU A 238 22.98 -5.31 -34.35
C GLU A 238 22.12 -4.20 -34.96
N VAL A 239 21.98 -4.18 -36.29
CA VAL A 239 21.13 -3.21 -37.00
C VAL A 239 19.65 -3.45 -36.67
N SER A 240 19.23 -4.70 -36.44
CA SER A 240 17.86 -5.02 -36.03
C SER A 240 17.55 -4.50 -34.61
N ASN A 241 18.50 -4.65 -33.69
CA ASN A 241 18.37 -4.14 -32.31
C ASN A 241 18.36 -2.62 -32.28
N GLN A 242 19.16 -1.97 -33.13
CA GLN A 242 19.10 -0.51 -33.31
C GLN A 242 17.72 -0.09 -33.81
N LEU A 243 17.14 -0.80 -34.77
CA LEU A 243 15.79 -0.50 -35.26
C LEU A 243 14.71 -0.69 -34.19
N GLU A 244 14.81 -1.74 -33.37
CA GLU A 244 13.90 -1.98 -32.24
C GLU A 244 13.97 -0.84 -31.20
N SER A 245 15.18 -0.35 -30.89
CA SER A 245 15.36 0.78 -29.97
C SER A 245 14.64 2.04 -30.43
N VAL A 246 14.59 2.28 -31.75
CA VAL A 246 13.87 3.43 -32.33
C VAL A 246 12.35 3.24 -32.23
N PHE A 247 11.84 2.00 -32.19
CA PHE A 247 10.41 1.73 -32.04
C PHE A 247 9.83 2.03 -30.66
N LEU A 248 10.67 2.09 -29.62
CA LEU A 248 10.24 2.42 -28.25
C LEU A 248 9.68 3.85 -28.13
N THR A 249 10.00 4.73 -29.07
CA THR A 249 9.35 6.05 -29.16
C THR A 249 7.96 5.92 -29.80
N ASP A 250 6.93 6.25 -29.02
CA ASP A 250 5.55 6.29 -29.49
C ASP A 250 5.35 7.44 -30.50
N ILE A 251 4.64 7.15 -31.58
CA ILE A 251 4.30 8.12 -32.64
C ILE A 251 3.06 8.92 -32.23
N ARG A 252 2.20 8.39 -31.34
CA ARG A 252 0.89 8.95 -31.00
C ARG A 252 0.91 9.98 -29.87
N THR A 253 2.06 10.29 -29.29
CA THR A 253 2.20 11.30 -28.23
C THR A 253 2.11 12.72 -28.82
N CYS A 254 0.91 13.15 -29.20
CA CYS A 254 0.66 14.46 -29.84
C CYS A 254 -0.48 15.28 -29.21
N GLU A 255 -1.13 14.81 -28.15
CA GLU A 255 -2.32 15.51 -27.67
C GLU A 255 -2.01 16.76 -26.82
N HIS A 256 -0.77 16.94 -26.35
CA HIS A 256 -0.43 17.94 -25.33
C HIS A 256 0.91 18.70 -25.49
N LEU A 257 1.55 18.71 -26.67
CA LEU A 257 2.86 19.38 -26.80
C LEU A 257 2.71 20.87 -27.12
N ASP A 258 3.26 21.72 -26.25
CA ASP A 258 3.33 23.18 -26.40
C ASP A 258 4.17 23.63 -27.61
N ASN A 259 5.01 22.75 -28.17
CA ASN A 259 5.91 23.04 -29.29
C ASN A 259 5.76 22.05 -30.45
N ALA A 260 4.77 22.29 -31.32
CA ALA A 260 4.46 21.41 -32.45
C ALA A 260 5.60 21.26 -33.47
N ALA A 261 6.40 22.32 -33.68
CA ALA A 261 7.53 22.30 -34.62
C ALA A 261 8.63 21.32 -34.19
N GLU A 262 8.91 21.26 -32.88
CA GLU A 262 9.89 20.34 -32.30
C GLU A 262 9.44 18.88 -32.44
N PHE A 263 8.16 18.60 -32.19
CA PHE A 263 7.58 17.28 -32.40
C PHE A 263 7.72 16.81 -33.85
N ILE A 264 7.38 17.67 -34.81
CA ILE A 264 7.48 17.37 -36.24
C ILE A 264 8.93 17.07 -36.62
N ALA A 265 9.88 17.89 -36.16
CA ALA A 265 11.32 17.71 -36.42
C ALA A 265 11.84 16.35 -35.91
N VAL A 266 11.57 16.02 -34.63
CA VAL A 266 11.98 14.76 -34.01
C VAL A 266 11.34 13.57 -34.70
N SER A 267 10.05 13.68 -35.04
CA SER A 267 9.32 12.60 -35.72
C SER A 267 9.87 12.31 -37.11
N LEU A 268 10.18 13.34 -37.90
CA LEU A 268 10.77 13.17 -39.23
C LEU A 268 12.18 12.56 -39.15
N GLU A 269 12.98 12.98 -38.18
CA GLU A 269 14.33 12.45 -37.96
C GLU A 269 14.29 10.96 -37.56
N ASN A 270 13.39 10.58 -36.66
CA ASN A 270 13.19 9.17 -36.29
C ASN A 270 12.71 8.36 -37.50
N GLY A 271 11.85 8.92 -38.36
CA GLY A 271 11.43 8.25 -39.59
C GLY A 271 12.55 8.04 -40.61
N LYS A 272 13.46 9.00 -40.75
CA LYS A 272 14.67 8.85 -41.59
C LYS A 272 15.55 7.71 -41.07
N LYS A 273 15.85 7.71 -39.76
CA LYS A 273 16.65 6.67 -39.11
C LYS A 273 16.05 5.28 -39.25
N GLU A 274 14.75 5.12 -39.03
CA GLU A 274 14.07 3.83 -39.24
C GLU A 274 14.20 3.33 -40.68
N THR A 275 14.06 4.23 -41.66
CA THR A 275 14.16 3.89 -43.09
C THR A 275 15.60 3.51 -43.48
N GLU A 276 16.58 4.24 -42.95
CA GLU A 276 18.00 3.94 -43.14
C GLU A 276 18.38 2.57 -42.57
N LEU A 277 17.97 2.28 -41.33
CA LEU A 277 18.22 0.99 -40.69
C LEU A 277 17.52 -0.15 -41.42
N MET A 278 16.28 0.04 -41.90
CA MET A 278 15.57 -0.97 -42.69
C MET A 278 16.24 -1.23 -44.04
N ASN A 279 16.76 -0.19 -44.71
CA ASN A 279 17.52 -0.34 -45.95
C ASN A 279 18.84 -1.08 -45.69
N ARG A 280 19.51 -0.78 -44.57
CA ARG A 280 20.75 -1.46 -44.16
C ARG A 280 20.51 -2.94 -43.85
N LEU A 281 19.43 -3.28 -43.15
CA LEU A 281 19.03 -4.68 -42.94
C LEU A 281 18.81 -5.40 -44.27
N THR A 282 18.09 -4.77 -45.19
CA THR A 282 17.81 -5.36 -46.52
C THR A 282 19.10 -5.59 -47.32
N ALA A 283 20.05 -4.66 -47.25
CA ALA A 283 21.35 -4.78 -47.91
C ALA A 283 22.22 -5.89 -47.29
N ILE A 284 22.24 -6.00 -45.96
CA ILE A 284 22.99 -7.07 -45.27
C ILE A 284 22.42 -8.43 -45.68
N VAL A 285 21.09 -8.58 -45.73
CA VAL A 285 20.46 -9.86 -46.08
C VAL A 285 20.84 -10.34 -47.46
N SER A 286 20.95 -9.46 -48.46
CA SER A 286 21.38 -9.86 -49.81
C SER A 286 22.78 -10.49 -49.85
N ASP A 287 23.63 -10.21 -48.87
CA ASP A 287 25.02 -10.66 -48.82
C ASP A 287 25.25 -11.85 -47.86
N LEU A 288 24.18 -12.40 -47.26
CA LEU A 288 24.26 -13.53 -46.33
C LEU A 288 24.41 -14.89 -47.04
N LYS A 289 25.00 -15.86 -46.33
CA LYS A 289 25.06 -17.27 -46.78
C LYS A 289 23.67 -17.88 -46.81
N ALA A 290 23.43 -18.89 -47.66
CA ALA A 290 22.09 -19.46 -47.91
C ALA A 290 21.29 -19.82 -46.63
N ASP A 291 21.96 -20.41 -45.63
CA ASP A 291 21.32 -20.85 -44.38
C ASP A 291 20.94 -19.67 -43.46
N GLU A 292 21.73 -18.60 -43.48
CA GLU A 292 21.52 -17.34 -42.74
C GLU A 292 20.51 -16.45 -43.46
N HIS A 293 20.61 -16.38 -44.79
CA HIS A 293 19.74 -15.64 -45.68
C HIS A 293 18.28 -16.08 -45.56
N SER A 294 18.00 -17.38 -45.43
CA SER A 294 16.62 -17.87 -45.23
C SER A 294 16.03 -17.38 -43.91
N LYS A 295 16.82 -17.39 -42.82
CA LYS A 295 16.37 -16.93 -41.50
C LYS A 295 16.18 -15.41 -41.45
N ALA A 296 17.11 -14.66 -42.01
CA ALA A 296 17.04 -13.21 -42.07
C ALA A 296 15.87 -12.72 -42.93
N ASN A 297 15.58 -13.40 -44.05
CA ASN A 297 14.41 -13.09 -44.88
C ASN A 297 13.10 -13.40 -44.18
N GLU A 298 13.01 -14.45 -43.36
CA GLU A 298 11.81 -14.70 -42.57
C GLU A 298 11.51 -13.53 -41.62
N ILE A 299 12.55 -13.03 -40.94
CA ILE A 299 12.44 -11.87 -40.03
C ILE A 299 12.05 -10.61 -40.83
N LEU A 300 12.76 -10.31 -41.93
CA LEU A 300 12.44 -9.18 -42.80
C LEU A 300 11.02 -9.25 -43.36
N SER A 301 10.53 -10.44 -43.73
CA SER A 301 9.18 -10.61 -44.27
C SER A 301 8.08 -10.24 -43.26
N LYS A 302 8.34 -10.42 -41.96
CA LYS A 302 7.44 -10.01 -40.87
C LYS A 302 7.61 -8.53 -40.52
N LEU A 303 8.84 -8.02 -40.57
CA LEU A 303 9.19 -6.66 -40.19
C LEU A 303 8.74 -5.61 -41.23
N LYS A 304 8.86 -5.93 -42.52
CA LYS A 304 8.51 -5.01 -43.62
C LYS A 304 7.06 -4.49 -43.57
N PRO A 305 6.02 -5.32 -43.43
CA PRO A 305 4.64 -4.80 -43.33
C PRO A 305 4.41 -3.99 -42.04
N PHE A 306 5.11 -4.32 -40.96
CA PHE A 306 5.06 -3.52 -39.73
C PHE A 306 5.68 -2.13 -39.93
N MET A 307 6.83 -2.07 -40.61
CA MET A 307 7.50 -0.84 -40.98
C MET A 307 6.65 0.05 -41.88
N GLU A 308 6.05 -0.51 -42.93
CA GLU A 308 5.17 0.23 -43.83
C GLU A 308 3.97 0.83 -43.07
N LYS A 309 3.35 0.05 -42.17
CA LYS A 309 2.26 0.53 -41.32
C LYS A 309 2.72 1.64 -40.36
N ARG A 310 3.90 1.49 -39.77
CA ARG A 310 4.46 2.48 -38.83
C ARG A 310 4.83 3.79 -39.53
N GLN A 311 5.46 3.73 -40.70
CA GLN A 311 5.75 4.90 -41.54
C GLN A 311 4.47 5.62 -41.95
N GLU A 312 3.41 4.87 -42.31
CA GLU A 312 2.13 5.47 -42.67
C GLU A 312 1.46 6.16 -41.47
N VAL A 313 1.48 5.55 -40.28
CA VAL A 313 0.98 6.20 -39.05
C VAL A 313 1.74 7.49 -38.78
N ARG A 314 3.08 7.48 -38.88
CA ARG A 314 3.89 8.69 -38.72
C ARG A 314 3.55 9.76 -39.73
N ARG A 315 3.42 9.40 -41.01
CA ARG A 315 3.07 10.32 -42.09
C ARG A 315 1.75 11.04 -41.78
N VAL A 316 0.71 10.27 -41.43
CA VAL A 316 -0.62 10.82 -41.10
C VAL A 316 -0.56 11.71 -39.85
N THR A 317 0.15 11.29 -38.80
CA THR A 317 0.27 12.07 -37.56
C THR A 317 1.04 13.38 -37.77
N VAL A 318 2.12 13.36 -38.54
CA VAL A 318 2.88 14.57 -38.89
C VAL A 318 2.06 15.49 -39.78
N GLU A 319 1.34 14.96 -40.78
CA GLU A 319 0.45 15.75 -41.64
C GLU A 319 -0.68 16.43 -40.85
N ASP A 320 -1.29 15.73 -39.89
CA ASP A 320 -2.30 16.29 -39.01
C ASP A 320 -1.73 17.40 -38.11
N CYS A 321 -0.55 17.17 -37.53
CA CYS A 321 0.14 18.15 -36.69
C CYS A 321 0.49 19.42 -37.48
N VAL A 322 1.08 19.28 -38.67
CA VAL A 322 1.36 20.40 -39.60
C VAL A 322 0.07 21.15 -39.94
N GLY A 323 -1.00 20.44 -40.27
CA GLY A 323 -2.30 21.05 -40.58
C GLY A 323 -2.83 21.89 -39.42
N ARG A 324 -2.80 21.36 -38.19
CA ARG A 324 -3.21 22.10 -36.98
C ARG A 324 -2.33 23.31 -36.72
N SER A 325 -1.01 23.18 -36.83
CA SER A 325 -0.06 24.29 -36.64
C SER A 325 -0.29 25.43 -37.63
N LEU A 326 -0.55 25.12 -38.90
CA LEU A 326 -0.87 26.14 -39.91
C LEU A 326 -2.17 26.87 -39.61
N VAL A 327 -3.20 26.17 -39.15
CA VAL A 327 -4.46 26.81 -38.73
C VAL A 327 -4.23 27.76 -37.55
N ILE A 328 -3.44 27.33 -36.56
CA ILE A 328 -3.11 28.16 -35.39
C ILE A 328 -2.31 29.40 -35.81
N LEU A 329 -1.29 29.24 -36.67
CA LEU A 329 -0.50 30.37 -37.14
C LEU A 329 -1.33 31.38 -37.93
N THR A 330 -2.25 30.91 -38.79
CA THR A 330 -3.18 31.79 -39.51
C THR A 330 -4.10 32.55 -38.55
N GLN A 331 -4.59 31.90 -37.49
CA GLN A 331 -5.43 32.57 -36.49
C GLN A 331 -4.64 33.60 -35.67
N LYS A 332 -3.41 33.25 -35.25
CA LYS A 332 -2.52 34.18 -34.55
C LYS A 332 -2.18 35.39 -35.41
N GLU A 333 -1.91 35.19 -36.70
CA GLU A 333 -1.61 36.27 -37.65
C GLU A 333 -2.76 37.28 -37.73
N GLN A 334 -3.99 36.80 -37.92
CA GLN A 334 -5.17 37.66 -37.94
C GLN A 334 -5.35 38.44 -36.63
N GLN A 335 -5.09 37.80 -35.49
CA GLN A 335 -5.16 38.48 -34.18
C GLN A 335 -4.07 39.55 -34.06
N LEU A 336 -2.83 39.26 -34.45
CA LEU A 336 -1.71 40.20 -34.41
C LEU A 336 -1.98 41.42 -35.29
N GLU A 337 -2.52 41.21 -36.49
CA GLU A 337 -2.95 42.31 -37.36
C GLU A 337 -3.97 43.21 -36.66
N THR A 338 -5.01 42.65 -36.04
CA THR A 338 -6.02 43.45 -35.33
C THR A 338 -5.48 44.19 -34.10
N VAL A 339 -4.58 43.57 -33.33
CA VAL A 339 -3.99 44.16 -32.11
C VAL A 339 -3.09 45.33 -32.48
N ILE A 340 -2.23 45.13 -33.48
CA ILE A 340 -1.32 46.18 -33.95
C ILE A 340 -2.09 47.34 -34.60
N GLU A 341 -3.12 47.06 -35.41
CA GLU A 341 -4.01 48.11 -35.94
C GLU A 341 -4.68 48.92 -34.83
N HIS A 342 -5.16 48.24 -33.80
CA HIS A 342 -5.75 48.88 -32.64
C HIS A 342 -4.75 49.75 -31.86
N ASP A 343 -3.50 49.30 -31.69
CA ASP A 343 -2.46 50.07 -30.99
C ASP A 343 -2.06 51.33 -31.77
N ILE A 344 -2.02 51.24 -33.10
CA ILE A 344 -1.80 52.38 -33.98
C ILE A 344 -2.94 53.39 -33.86
N VAL A 345 -4.20 52.92 -33.91
CA VAL A 345 -5.38 53.80 -33.77
C VAL A 345 -5.42 54.47 -32.40
N LYS A 346 -4.99 53.78 -31.34
CA LYS A 346 -4.91 54.33 -29.98
C LYS A 346 -3.69 55.23 -29.73
N GLY A 347 -2.72 55.28 -30.65
CA GLY A 347 -1.49 56.05 -30.48
C GLY A 347 -0.57 55.51 -29.38
N SER A 348 -0.68 54.23 -29.03
CA SER A 348 0.12 53.60 -27.98
C SER A 348 1.42 53.03 -28.54
N PHE A 349 2.45 53.87 -28.62
CA PHE A 349 3.75 53.50 -29.21
C PHE A 349 4.46 52.37 -28.45
N GLU A 350 4.42 52.42 -27.12
CA GLU A 350 5.05 51.41 -26.27
C GLU A 350 4.37 50.03 -26.43
N ALA A 351 3.03 50.00 -26.54
CA ALA A 351 2.29 48.76 -26.79
C ALA A 351 2.61 48.20 -28.18
N PHE A 352 2.69 49.05 -29.20
CA PHE A 352 3.07 48.66 -30.57
C PHE A 352 4.48 48.03 -30.61
N GLN A 353 5.49 48.68 -30.04
CA GLN A 353 6.86 48.14 -29.99
C GLN A 353 6.93 46.85 -29.18
N ASN A 354 6.22 46.78 -28.04
CA ASN A 354 6.19 45.60 -27.21
C ASN A 354 5.54 44.41 -27.94
N ASN A 355 4.44 44.63 -28.67
CA ASN A 355 3.76 43.57 -29.43
C ASN A 355 4.59 43.07 -30.62
N ILE A 356 5.40 43.94 -31.25
CA ILE A 356 6.37 43.50 -32.27
C ILE A 356 7.39 42.52 -31.66
N ILE A 357 8.00 42.90 -30.53
CA ILE A 357 9.05 42.08 -29.90
C ILE A 357 8.48 40.80 -29.31
N THR A 358 7.35 40.87 -28.61
CA THR A 358 6.82 39.75 -27.83
C THR A 358 5.91 38.83 -28.62
N GLN A 359 5.35 39.26 -29.75
CA GLN A 359 4.36 38.47 -30.49
C GLN A 359 4.66 38.35 -31.98
N TRP A 360 5.02 39.43 -32.69
CA TRP A 360 5.31 39.38 -34.13
C TRP A 360 6.58 38.59 -34.45
N ILE A 361 7.70 38.92 -33.82
CA ILE A 361 8.98 38.23 -34.06
C ILE A 361 8.88 36.73 -33.73
N PRO A 362 8.35 36.31 -32.56
CA PRO A 362 8.19 34.89 -32.25
C PRO A 362 7.27 34.14 -33.22
N TRP A 363 6.21 34.78 -33.71
CA TRP A 363 5.32 34.18 -34.70
C TRP A 363 6.05 33.90 -36.03
N LYS A 364 6.92 34.80 -36.48
CA LYS A 364 7.74 34.59 -37.69
C LYS A 364 8.76 33.48 -37.50
N GLU A 365 9.41 33.42 -36.34
CA GLU A 365 10.34 32.31 -36.01
C GLU A 365 9.62 30.95 -35.97
N GLU A 366 8.35 30.91 -35.56
CA GLU A 366 7.51 29.71 -35.60
C GLU A 366 7.17 29.31 -37.06
N LEU A 367 6.82 30.29 -37.91
CA LEU A 367 6.57 30.09 -39.33
C LEU A 367 7.82 29.58 -40.08
N ASP A 368 8.99 30.21 -39.86
CA ASP A 368 10.26 29.83 -40.49
C ASP A 368 10.68 28.39 -40.13
N ARG A 369 10.43 27.99 -38.88
CA ARG A 369 10.66 26.59 -38.44
C ARG A 369 9.76 25.61 -39.17
N LEU A 370 8.49 25.94 -39.39
CA LEU A 370 7.58 25.06 -40.15
C LEU A 370 7.93 24.99 -41.64
N ILE A 371 8.38 26.09 -42.25
CA ILE A 371 8.83 26.12 -43.65
C ILE A 371 9.94 25.09 -43.88
N LEU A 372 10.98 25.11 -43.04
CA LEU A 372 12.11 24.17 -43.11
C LEU A 372 11.68 22.70 -43.00
N LEU A 373 10.61 22.42 -42.26
CA LEU A 373 10.10 21.06 -42.06
C LEU A 373 9.25 20.57 -43.25
N ILE A 374 8.48 21.48 -43.86
CA ILE A 374 7.57 21.18 -44.98
C ILE A 374 8.33 21.02 -46.31
N GLU A 375 9.39 21.81 -46.54
CA GLU A 375 10.23 21.73 -47.75
C GLU A 375 10.77 20.32 -48.01
N ASN A 376 10.94 19.52 -46.96
CA ASN A 376 11.52 18.19 -47.01
C ASN A 376 10.53 17.05 -47.24
N SER A 377 9.20 17.28 -47.23
CA SER A 377 8.26 16.16 -47.11
C SER A 377 6.89 16.29 -47.77
N ASN A 378 6.35 17.48 -48.08
CA ASN A 378 4.93 17.56 -48.46
C ASN A 378 4.58 18.68 -49.46
N SER A 379 4.00 18.31 -50.61
CA SER A 379 3.47 19.26 -51.61
C SER A 379 2.09 19.84 -51.24
N ARG A 380 1.38 19.21 -50.29
CA ARG A 380 -0.02 19.55 -49.95
C ARG A 380 -0.18 20.89 -49.22
N TRP A 381 0.81 21.30 -48.42
CA TRP A 381 0.72 22.46 -47.54
C TRP A 381 1.45 23.69 -48.07
N ARG A 382 2.11 23.58 -49.23
CA ARG A 382 2.93 24.64 -49.82
C ARG A 382 2.11 25.90 -50.08
N GLU A 383 0.91 25.76 -50.66
CA GLU A 383 0.03 26.91 -50.95
C GLU A 383 -0.35 27.70 -49.69
N ALA A 384 -0.65 27.00 -48.58
CA ALA A 384 -1.02 27.63 -47.32
C ALA A 384 0.17 28.34 -46.64
N VAL A 385 1.37 27.77 -46.76
CA VAL A 385 2.61 28.37 -46.26
C VAL A 385 3.00 29.60 -47.08
N ASP A 386 2.94 29.52 -48.39
CA ASP A 386 3.24 30.64 -49.29
C ASP A 386 2.30 31.83 -49.02
N GLU A 387 1.02 31.57 -48.73
CA GLU A 387 0.07 32.61 -48.33
C GLU A 387 0.48 33.31 -47.03
N LEU A 388 0.93 32.56 -46.02
CA LEU A 388 1.41 33.12 -44.75
C LEU A 388 2.72 33.91 -44.91
N ILE A 389 3.63 33.46 -45.77
CA ILE A 389 4.87 34.18 -46.09
C ILE A 389 4.57 35.53 -46.74
N GLU A 390 3.65 35.56 -47.72
CA GLU A 390 3.24 36.80 -48.37
C GLU A 390 2.54 37.76 -47.40
N LYS A 391 1.68 37.25 -46.52
CA LYS A 391 1.08 38.05 -45.44
C LYS A 391 2.13 38.62 -44.51
N ALA A 392 3.11 37.80 -44.11
CA ALA A 392 4.19 38.23 -43.24
C ALA A 392 5.01 39.37 -43.84
N ARG A 393 5.36 39.23 -45.11
CA ARG A 393 6.10 40.26 -45.85
C ARG A 393 5.29 41.56 -46.00
N ASN A 394 3.99 41.48 -46.27
CA ASN A 394 3.13 42.65 -46.34
C ASN A 394 3.05 43.36 -44.98
N PHE A 395 2.93 42.58 -43.92
CA PHE A 395 2.84 43.12 -42.57
C PHE A 395 4.15 43.79 -42.10
N ASP A 396 5.31 43.24 -42.45
CA ASP A 396 6.61 43.89 -42.21
C ASP A 396 6.73 45.25 -42.91
N LEU A 397 6.30 45.32 -44.18
CA LEU A 397 6.31 46.57 -44.94
C LEU A 397 5.42 47.62 -44.27
N ARG A 398 4.29 47.19 -43.69
CA ARG A 398 3.39 48.08 -42.93
C ARG A 398 4.05 48.53 -41.62
N ILE A 399 4.62 47.62 -40.83
CA ILE A 399 5.34 47.94 -39.59
C ILE A 399 6.46 48.95 -39.85
N ALA A 400 7.32 48.71 -40.84
CA ALA A 400 8.43 49.61 -41.17
C ALA A 400 7.95 51.02 -41.57
N ASN A 401 6.84 51.12 -42.32
CA ASN A 401 6.25 52.41 -42.69
C ASN A 401 5.71 53.16 -41.46
N ILE A 402 5.18 52.44 -40.47
CA ILE A 402 4.66 53.01 -39.22
C ILE A 402 5.80 53.48 -38.33
N GLU A 403 6.85 52.67 -38.16
CA GLU A 403 8.06 53.04 -37.42
C GLU A 403 8.75 54.27 -37.99
N CYS A 404 8.87 54.38 -39.32
CA CYS A 404 9.39 55.59 -39.96
C CYS A 404 8.57 56.83 -39.62
N LYS A 405 7.24 56.75 -39.67
CA LYS A 405 6.35 57.88 -39.32
C LYS A 405 6.48 58.28 -37.84
N LEU A 406 6.68 57.32 -36.94
CA LEU A 406 6.79 57.57 -35.50
C LEU A 406 8.16 58.15 -35.10
N GLY A 407 9.24 57.77 -35.79
CA GLY A 407 10.57 58.33 -35.61
C GLY A 407 10.68 59.82 -35.98
N ASP A 408 9.76 60.35 -36.79
CA ASP A 408 9.66 61.79 -37.08
C ASP A 408 9.01 62.55 -35.92
N PHE A 409 7.98 61.98 -35.27
CA PHE A 409 7.31 62.58 -34.10
C PHE A 409 8.22 62.68 -32.85
N GLY A 410 9.05 61.67 -32.58
CA GLY A 410 9.98 61.70 -31.44
C GLY A 410 11.08 62.76 -31.57
N ARG A 411 11.50 63.08 -32.81
CA ARG A 411 12.47 64.14 -33.07
C ARG A 411 11.89 65.54 -32.82
N GLU A 412 10.61 65.76 -33.11
CA GLU A 412 9.94 67.04 -32.82
C GLU A 412 9.80 67.31 -31.31
N GLN A 413 9.48 66.29 -30.51
CA GLN A 413 9.41 66.44 -29.04
C GLN A 413 10.78 66.72 -28.40
N ASN A 414 11.85 66.05 -28.86
CA ASN A 414 13.20 66.31 -28.37
C ASN A 414 13.69 67.73 -28.69
N ILE A 415 13.30 68.27 -29.86
CA ILE A 415 13.60 69.66 -30.22
C ILE A 415 12.86 70.63 -29.30
N LEU A 416 11.58 70.40 -28.99
CA LEU A 416 10.81 71.25 -28.08
C LEU A 416 11.38 71.27 -26.66
N ALA A 417 11.70 70.10 -26.10
CA ALA A 417 12.32 69.99 -24.79
C ALA A 417 13.70 70.67 -24.72
N PHE A 418 14.48 70.58 -25.80
CA PHE A 418 15.77 71.28 -25.93
C PHE A 418 15.61 72.81 -25.94
N VAL A 419 14.55 73.32 -26.59
CA VAL A 419 14.25 74.76 -26.61
C VAL A 419 13.83 75.27 -25.23
N GLU A 420 12.95 74.55 -24.52
CA GLU A 420 12.54 74.93 -23.16
C GLU A 420 13.74 74.93 -22.19
N TRP A 421 14.61 73.93 -22.30
CA TRP A 421 15.85 73.90 -21.50
C TRP A 421 16.77 75.07 -21.82
N LEU A 422 16.94 75.43 -23.11
CA LEU A 422 17.76 76.58 -23.51
C LEU A 422 17.23 77.90 -22.93
N ASP A 423 15.91 78.09 -22.92
CA ASP A 423 15.29 79.29 -22.37
C ASP A 423 15.55 79.41 -20.86
N LEU A 424 15.44 78.31 -20.11
CA LEU A 424 15.74 78.26 -18.67
C LEU A 424 17.23 78.48 -18.38
N ALA A 425 18.11 77.84 -19.15
CA ALA A 425 19.56 77.98 -18.98
C ALA A 425 20.04 79.40 -19.31
N GLU A 426 19.49 80.04 -20.34
CA GLU A 426 19.75 81.45 -20.65
C GLU A 426 19.27 82.37 -19.51
N GLU A 427 18.11 82.10 -18.91
CA GLU A 427 17.58 82.87 -17.79
C GLU A 427 18.46 82.74 -16.54
N ASP A 428 18.88 81.52 -16.19
CA ASP A 428 19.76 81.28 -15.04
C ASP A 428 21.14 81.91 -15.23
N VAL A 429 21.71 81.84 -16.44
CA VAL A 429 22.97 82.54 -16.80
C VAL A 429 22.82 84.05 -16.65
N ASN A 430 21.69 84.63 -17.07
CA ASN A 430 21.42 86.06 -16.90
C ASN A 430 21.31 86.43 -15.42
N ARG A 431 20.59 85.64 -14.61
CA ARG A 431 20.44 85.85 -13.16
C ARG A 431 21.80 85.80 -12.45
N ILE A 432 22.63 84.82 -12.77
CA ILE A 432 23.97 84.67 -12.18
C ILE A 432 24.89 85.83 -12.56
N GLN A 433 24.84 86.31 -13.81
CA GLN A 433 25.63 87.46 -14.26
C GLN A 433 25.25 88.78 -13.56
N THR A 434 24.02 88.90 -13.05
CA THR A 434 23.58 90.08 -12.29
C THR A 434 23.92 90.05 -10.79
N LEU A 435 24.34 88.90 -10.24
CA LEU A 435 24.68 88.75 -8.83
C LEU A 435 26.12 89.24 -8.55
N ARG A 436 26.29 90.16 -7.58
CA ARG A 436 27.60 90.69 -7.16
C ARG A 436 28.45 89.74 -6.31
N ALA A 437 27.97 88.53 -6.01
CA ALA A 437 28.68 87.56 -5.19
C ALA A 437 29.56 86.67 -6.08
N GLU A 438 30.82 87.09 -6.26
CA GLU A 438 31.76 86.44 -7.19
C GLU A 438 32.00 84.95 -6.95
N LYS A 439 31.92 84.46 -5.70
CA LYS A 439 32.21 83.05 -5.39
C LYS A 439 31.03 82.12 -5.68
N GLU A 440 29.84 82.45 -5.15
CA GLU A 440 28.62 81.66 -5.35
C GLU A 440 28.15 81.70 -6.82
N GLY A 441 28.35 82.84 -7.51
CA GLY A 441 28.11 82.95 -8.94
C GLY A 441 29.00 82.01 -9.75
N ARG A 442 30.29 81.89 -9.41
CA ARG A 442 31.24 80.99 -10.11
C ARG A 442 30.88 79.51 -9.96
N GLU A 443 30.46 79.09 -8.77
CA GLU A 443 30.07 77.69 -8.52
C GLU A 443 28.79 77.30 -9.29
N LYS A 444 27.75 78.14 -9.24
CA LYS A 444 26.52 77.93 -10.01
C LYS A 444 26.77 77.95 -11.52
N MET A 445 27.69 78.80 -11.99
CA MET A 445 28.05 78.85 -13.41
C MET A 445 28.83 77.62 -13.87
N ALA A 446 29.66 77.03 -13.00
CA ALA A 446 30.35 75.77 -13.29
C ALA A 446 29.37 74.58 -13.39
N GLU A 447 28.30 74.59 -12.61
CA GLU A 447 27.24 73.58 -12.67
C GLU A 447 26.44 73.66 -13.99
N ILE A 448 26.03 74.88 -14.38
CA ILE A 448 25.39 75.11 -15.68
C ILE A 448 26.32 74.75 -16.84
N HIS A 449 27.62 75.07 -16.73
CA HIS A 449 28.62 74.68 -17.73
C HIS A 449 28.67 73.16 -17.93
N LYS A 450 28.67 72.38 -16.85
CA LYS A 450 28.67 70.92 -16.91
C LYS A 450 27.41 70.35 -17.58
N VAL A 451 26.24 70.93 -17.29
CA VAL A 451 24.98 70.53 -17.94
C VAL A 451 24.95 70.96 -19.41
N CYS A 452 25.50 72.12 -19.75
CA CYS A 452 25.61 72.53 -21.15
C CYS A 452 26.46 71.55 -21.95
N LEU A 453 27.59 71.09 -21.42
CA LEU A 453 28.46 70.11 -22.09
C LEU A 453 27.76 68.77 -22.35
N SER A 454 26.82 68.33 -21.51
CA SER A 454 26.08 67.08 -21.77
C SER A 454 25.11 67.18 -22.95
N TYR A 455 24.61 68.37 -23.26
CA TYR A 455 23.78 68.62 -24.45
C TYR A 455 24.59 68.79 -25.76
N GLN A 456 25.93 68.83 -25.68
CA GLN A 456 26.77 69.08 -26.85
C GLN A 456 26.69 67.95 -27.90
N THR A 457 26.51 66.70 -27.45
CA THR A 457 26.33 65.55 -28.35
C THR A 457 25.01 65.65 -29.14
N LEU A 458 23.92 66.01 -28.45
CA LEU A 458 22.60 66.24 -29.08
C LEU A 458 22.64 67.38 -30.10
N VAL A 459 23.31 68.48 -29.77
CA VAL A 459 23.48 69.64 -30.68
C VAL A 459 24.28 69.24 -31.93
N ASN A 460 25.34 68.44 -31.78
CA ASN A 460 26.12 67.94 -32.92
C ASN A 460 25.30 67.02 -33.82
N GLU A 461 24.42 66.18 -33.27
CA GLU A 461 23.51 65.33 -34.03
C GLU A 461 22.45 66.14 -34.78
N LEU A 462 21.85 67.14 -34.12
CA LEU A 462 20.87 68.05 -34.72
C LEU A 462 21.45 68.85 -35.90
N LEU A 463 22.70 69.31 -35.79
CA LEU A 463 23.40 70.04 -36.86
C LEU A 463 23.74 69.18 -38.08
N ASN A 464 23.99 67.89 -37.87
CA ASN A 464 24.34 66.95 -38.93
C ASN A 464 23.10 66.32 -39.62
N SER A 465 21.91 66.49 -39.03
CA SER A 465 20.65 65.97 -39.58
C SER A 465 20.14 66.80 -40.78
N ARG A 466 19.79 66.12 -41.89
CA ARG A 466 19.18 66.77 -43.07
C ARG A 466 17.67 66.93 -42.85
N LEU A 467 17.25 68.02 -42.22
CA LEU A 467 15.84 68.36 -41.99
C LEU A 467 15.26 69.27 -43.09
N ASP A 468 13.95 69.21 -43.30
CA ASP A 468 13.23 70.05 -44.26
C ASP A 468 13.26 71.55 -43.90
N SER A 469 13.16 72.39 -44.94
CA SER A 469 13.54 73.82 -44.95
C SER A 469 13.03 74.73 -43.81
N PRO A 470 11.84 74.56 -43.19
CA PRO A 470 11.45 75.42 -42.06
C PRO A 470 12.09 74.97 -40.73
N HIS A 471 12.21 73.67 -40.52
CA HIS A 471 12.70 73.09 -39.25
C HIS A 471 14.23 73.12 -39.17
N SER A 472 14.93 72.97 -40.31
CA SER A 472 16.38 73.15 -40.39
C SER A 472 16.82 74.56 -39.98
N ASN A 473 16.08 75.60 -40.34
CA ASN A 473 16.44 76.98 -40.00
C ASN A 473 16.21 77.28 -38.52
N GLU A 474 15.13 76.75 -37.94
CA GLU A 474 14.84 76.88 -36.52
C GLU A 474 15.84 76.09 -35.66
N VAL A 475 16.16 74.84 -36.03
CA VAL A 475 17.18 74.04 -35.34
C VAL A 475 18.55 74.71 -35.39
N LYS A 476 18.97 75.29 -36.53
CA LYS A 476 20.20 76.09 -36.62
C LYS A 476 20.17 77.32 -35.73
N ARG A 477 19.02 77.99 -35.62
CA ARG A 477 18.84 79.15 -34.72
C ARG A 477 19.04 78.74 -33.26
N GLN A 478 18.46 77.61 -32.84
CA GLN A 478 18.58 77.11 -31.47
C GLN A 478 19.99 76.58 -31.16
N CYS A 479 20.64 75.92 -32.11
CA CYS A 479 22.05 75.52 -31.97
C CYS A 479 22.98 76.74 -31.85
N ASN A 480 22.72 77.81 -32.61
CA ASN A 480 23.47 79.06 -32.48
C ASN A 480 23.24 79.73 -31.11
N ARG A 481 22.02 79.67 -30.58
CA ARG A 481 21.73 80.14 -29.20
C ARG A 481 22.51 79.33 -28.17
N TYR A 482 22.54 78.01 -28.31
CA TYR A 482 23.33 77.12 -27.47
C TYR A 482 24.83 77.47 -27.49
N PHE A 483 25.44 77.66 -28.67
CA PHE A 483 26.86 78.04 -28.73
C PHE A 483 27.10 79.43 -28.16
N THR A 484 26.16 80.37 -28.36
CA THR A 484 26.24 81.71 -27.75
C THR A 484 26.17 81.62 -26.22
N LEU A 485 25.31 80.76 -25.67
CA LEU A 485 25.22 80.50 -24.24
C LEU A 485 26.50 79.87 -23.70
N LEU A 486 27.04 78.87 -24.39
CA LEU A 486 28.28 78.18 -24.03
C LEU A 486 29.49 79.13 -24.05
N ASP A 487 29.61 79.98 -25.08
CA ASP A 487 30.65 81.00 -25.16
C ASP A 487 30.55 82.01 -24.01
N ARG A 488 29.33 82.42 -23.63
CA ARG A 488 29.11 83.33 -22.48
C ARG A 488 29.51 82.70 -21.15
N ILE A 489 29.31 81.39 -21.00
CA ILE A 489 29.72 80.64 -19.81
C ILE A 489 31.24 80.47 -19.79
N ASN A 490 31.86 80.17 -20.94
CA ASN A 490 33.32 79.98 -21.09
C ASN A 490 34.17 81.24 -20.81
N MET A 491 33.56 82.43 -20.81
CA MET A 491 34.23 83.67 -20.39
C MET A 491 34.47 83.76 -18.88
N TRP A 492 33.95 82.81 -18.09
CA TRP A 492 34.19 82.72 -16.65
C TRP A 492 35.41 81.82 -16.38
N ASP A 493 36.35 82.33 -15.59
CA ASP A 493 37.65 81.65 -15.34
C ASP A 493 37.46 80.52 -14.31
N PHE A 494 37.27 79.28 -14.78
CA PHE A 494 37.11 78.08 -13.96
C PHE A 494 38.48 77.51 -13.57
N ARG A 495 39.24 78.23 -12.75
CA ARG A 495 40.53 77.72 -12.25
C ARG A 495 40.30 76.69 -11.15
N GLU A 496 40.62 75.43 -11.44
CA GLU A 496 40.56 74.29 -10.52
C GLU A 496 41.35 74.57 -9.23
N GLN A 497 40.66 74.50 -8.09
CA GLN A 497 41.27 74.35 -6.77
C GLN A 497 40.91 72.96 -6.24
N GLU A 498 41.80 72.01 -6.47
CA GLU A 498 41.97 70.87 -5.56
C GLU A 498 42.38 71.41 -4.18
N LYS A 499 41.59 71.14 -3.14
CA LYS A 499 42.09 70.85 -1.78
C LYS A 499 41.13 69.96 -0.98
N SER A 500 41.78 69.07 -0.24
CA SER A 500 41.37 68.07 0.75
C SER A 500 40.63 68.58 2.01
N ALA A 501 39.85 67.65 2.59
CA ALA A 501 39.49 67.45 4.02
C ALA A 501 38.69 68.58 4.71
N ASP A 502 37.71 68.37 5.60
CA ASP A 502 37.14 67.20 6.30
C ASP A 502 35.84 67.68 7.00
N LEU A 503 35.01 66.73 7.49
CA LEU A 503 33.98 66.82 8.55
C LEU A 503 32.66 67.61 8.34
N ASP A 504 31.53 66.90 8.51
CA ASP A 504 30.66 66.94 9.72
C ASP A 504 29.58 65.84 9.61
N LEU A 505 29.49 64.86 10.53
CA LEU A 505 28.82 64.86 11.85
C LEU A 505 27.29 64.93 11.81
N LEU A 506 26.65 63.92 12.42
CA LEU A 506 25.52 63.94 13.38
C LEU A 506 25.18 62.46 13.75
N SER A 507 25.68 61.93 14.88
CA SER A 507 25.00 61.76 16.20
C SER A 507 23.78 60.81 16.18
N SER A 508 23.62 59.78 17.02
CA SER A 508 23.63 59.76 18.51
C SER A 508 23.76 58.30 19.05
N SER A 509 24.51 57.98 20.11
CA SER A 509 24.09 57.98 21.55
C SER A 509 23.04 56.88 21.86
N VAL A 510 23.08 55.98 22.87
CA VAL A 510 23.83 55.95 24.14
C VAL A 510 23.58 54.63 24.95
N HIS A 511 24.59 54.17 25.73
CA HIS A 511 24.62 53.37 27.01
C HIS A 511 23.89 52.00 27.11
N SER A 512 24.21 51.03 28.00
CA SER A 512 25.18 50.82 29.10
C SER A 512 25.19 49.31 29.49
N GLU A 513 26.37 48.82 29.93
CA GLU A 513 26.72 47.92 31.06
C GLU A 513 26.16 46.47 31.25
N PHE A 514 27.10 45.60 31.68
CA PHE A 514 27.09 44.16 32.09
C PHE A 514 26.16 43.84 33.32
N PRO A 515 26.15 42.69 34.08
CA PRO A 515 26.91 41.39 34.06
C PRO A 515 26.18 40.07 34.60
N ILE A 516 26.91 38.92 34.67
CA ILE A 516 27.00 37.86 35.75
C ILE A 516 25.95 36.71 35.99
N SER A 517 26.51 35.49 36.26
CA SER A 517 26.12 34.31 37.12
C SER A 517 25.13 33.23 36.62
N SER A 518 25.48 31.93 36.56
CA SER A 518 25.64 30.84 37.60
C SER A 518 24.28 30.26 38.06
N PHE A 519 24.00 28.96 38.25
CA PHE A 519 24.60 27.81 38.96
C PHE A 519 24.04 26.49 38.36
N SER A 520 24.73 25.34 38.19
CA SER A 520 25.33 24.37 39.13
C SER A 520 24.36 23.63 40.08
N CYS A 521 24.36 22.29 39.98
CA CYS A 521 24.35 21.22 41.02
C CYS A 521 23.75 19.94 40.40
N SER A 522 24.52 18.87 40.16
CA SER A 522 24.87 17.76 41.11
C SER A 522 23.61 17.05 41.64
N GLU A 523 23.53 15.72 41.71
CA GLU A 523 24.52 14.81 42.29
C GLU A 523 24.17 13.36 41.90
N ASN A 524 25.21 12.54 41.80
CA ASN A 524 25.16 11.09 41.55
C ASN A 524 24.58 10.34 42.75
N GLU A 525 24.06 9.14 42.54
CA GLU A 525 24.45 8.01 43.40
C GLU A 525 24.61 6.72 42.59
N ARG A 526 25.67 6.00 42.96
CA ARG A 526 26.25 4.81 42.35
C ARG A 526 25.94 3.63 43.29
N GLY A 527 25.76 2.43 42.74
CA GLY A 527 25.65 1.21 43.53
C GLY A 527 26.04 0.00 42.70
N ASP A 528 27.24 -0.51 42.95
CA ASP A 528 27.88 -1.67 42.32
C ASP A 528 27.43 -3.01 42.96
N THR A 529 27.57 -4.10 42.19
CA THR A 529 28.03 -5.49 42.51
C THR A 529 27.30 -6.52 41.62
N GLU A 530 27.95 -7.07 40.57
CA GLU A 530 28.71 -8.35 40.49
C GLU A 530 27.87 -9.62 40.80
N THR A 531 27.89 -10.77 40.11
CA THR A 531 28.52 -11.34 38.88
C THR A 531 27.91 -12.75 38.66
N THR A 532 27.78 -13.23 37.41
CA THR A 532 28.03 -14.64 36.92
C THR A 532 27.63 -14.71 35.43
N GLU A 533 28.55 -14.53 34.48
CA GLU A 533 29.42 -15.54 33.85
C GLU A 533 28.71 -16.76 33.21
N ILE A 534 28.03 -16.55 32.08
CA ILE A 534 28.12 -17.41 30.87
C ILE A 534 27.85 -16.52 29.65
N SER A 535 28.92 -16.08 28.98
CA SER A 535 29.01 -15.62 27.57
C SER A 535 30.25 -14.72 27.43
N LYS A 536 31.44 -15.31 27.62
CA LYS A 536 32.70 -14.58 27.79
C LYS A 536 33.41 -14.22 26.47
N ASP A 537 32.85 -14.57 25.32
CA ASP A 537 33.58 -14.47 24.04
C ASP A 537 33.11 -13.35 23.09
N LEU A 538 32.24 -12.43 23.54
CA LEU A 538 31.81 -11.27 22.72
C LEU A 538 31.90 -9.92 23.45
N PHE A 539 32.50 -9.88 24.65
CA PHE A 539 32.41 -8.71 25.54
C PHE A 539 33.70 -7.88 25.69
N GLU A 540 34.84 -8.30 25.12
CA GLU A 540 36.12 -7.61 25.37
C GLU A 540 36.39 -6.37 24.49
N GLU A 541 35.62 -6.11 23.43
CA GLU A 541 35.85 -4.92 22.57
C GLU A 541 35.18 -3.62 23.06
N THR A 542 34.32 -3.67 24.09
CA THR A 542 33.45 -2.53 24.44
C THR A 542 34.11 -1.41 25.26
N ASN A 543 35.30 -1.63 25.83
CA ASN A 543 36.00 -0.61 26.61
C ASN A 543 36.87 0.35 25.77
N SER A 544 37.21 -0.04 24.53
CA SER A 544 38.00 0.80 23.62
C SER A 544 37.15 1.91 22.96
N THR A 545 35.91 1.57 22.56
CA THR A 545 34.98 2.45 21.82
C THR A 545 34.26 3.49 22.69
N ARG A 546 33.99 3.20 23.97
CA ARG A 546 33.44 4.18 24.94
C ARG A 546 34.30 5.44 25.11
N ASN A 547 35.58 5.38 24.71
CA ASN A 547 36.55 6.45 24.89
C ASN A 547 36.72 7.34 23.63
N LEU A 548 36.00 7.06 22.53
CA LEU A 548 36.16 7.77 21.26
C LEU A 548 35.72 9.25 21.35
N ALA A 549 34.53 9.51 21.89
CA ALA A 549 34.03 10.88 22.13
C ALA A 549 35.00 11.71 22.99
N GLN A 550 35.59 11.11 24.02
CA GLN A 550 36.57 11.79 24.89
C GLN A 550 37.93 12.01 24.20
N ARG A 551 38.33 11.13 23.28
CA ARG A 551 39.54 11.28 22.48
C ARG A 551 39.38 12.39 21.43
N ILE A 552 38.22 12.48 20.78
CA ILE A 552 37.88 13.58 19.84
C ILE A 552 37.95 14.93 20.54
N LEU A 553 37.42 15.04 21.77
CA LEU A 553 37.47 16.28 22.56
C LEU A 553 38.87 16.67 23.06
N LYS A 554 39.82 15.73 23.12
CA LYS A 554 41.19 15.95 23.63
C LYS A 554 42.24 16.13 22.53
N ALA A 555 41.91 15.73 21.29
CA ALA A 555 42.83 15.80 20.16
C ALA A 555 43.14 17.26 19.80
N LYS A 556 44.43 17.54 19.60
CA LYS A 556 44.93 18.89 19.25
C LYS A 556 45.71 18.92 17.94
N GLU A 557 46.15 17.77 17.45
CA GLU A 557 46.93 17.65 16.21
C GLU A 557 46.05 17.18 15.05
N GLU A 558 46.21 17.79 13.87
CA GLU A 558 45.36 17.51 12.69
C GLU A 558 45.41 16.04 12.23
N LYS A 559 46.57 15.40 12.32
CA LYS A 559 46.74 13.97 11.97
C LYS A 559 46.05 13.04 12.97
N GLU A 560 46.02 13.42 14.24
CA GLU A 560 45.29 12.68 15.29
C GLU A 560 43.78 12.81 15.06
N ILE A 561 43.31 14.00 14.68
CA ILE A 561 41.89 14.21 14.35
C ILE A 561 41.50 13.40 13.11
N GLN A 562 42.32 13.33 12.07
CA GLN A 562 42.02 12.54 10.87
C GLN A 562 41.85 11.03 11.15
N GLN A 563 42.69 10.47 12.03
CA GLN A 563 42.52 9.09 12.49
C GLN A 563 41.21 8.91 13.29
N LEU A 564 40.93 9.84 14.21
CA LEU A 564 39.71 9.78 15.03
C LEU A 564 38.42 9.97 14.22
N LEU A 565 38.46 10.69 13.10
CA LEU A 565 37.33 10.79 12.17
C LEU A 565 37.07 9.47 11.45
N THR A 566 38.13 8.72 11.12
CA THR A 566 38.00 7.38 10.54
C THR A 566 37.41 6.41 11.56
N ASP A 567 37.93 6.43 12.80
CA ASP A 567 37.38 5.65 13.92
C ASP A 567 35.90 6.03 14.20
N THR A 568 35.51 7.28 13.96
CA THR A 568 34.12 7.76 14.11
C THR A 568 33.22 7.24 13.00
N ASP A 569 33.71 7.19 11.75
CA ASP A 569 32.98 6.61 10.63
C ASP A 569 32.76 5.09 10.82
N GLU A 570 33.78 4.38 11.31
CA GLU A 570 33.67 2.95 11.65
C GLU A 570 32.62 2.68 12.74
N GLU A 571 32.62 3.46 13.83
CA GLU A 571 31.61 3.35 14.90
C GLU A 571 30.21 3.72 14.39
N LEU A 572 30.10 4.68 13.46
CA LEU A 572 28.84 5.05 12.83
C LEU A 572 28.28 3.91 11.97
N ASN A 573 29.12 3.28 11.15
CA ASN A 573 28.75 2.09 10.39
C ASN A 573 28.31 0.95 11.33
N PHE A 574 29.01 0.73 12.44
CA PHE A 574 28.58 -0.24 13.46
C PHE A 574 27.20 0.09 14.05
N LEU A 575 26.92 1.37 14.37
CA LEU A 575 25.62 1.81 14.88
C LEU A 575 24.50 1.57 13.87
N ALA A 576 24.75 1.81 12.57
CA ALA A 576 23.79 1.59 11.50
C ALA A 576 23.54 0.09 11.24
N ASP A 577 24.61 -0.70 11.21
CA ASP A 577 24.56 -2.16 11.01
C ASP A 577 23.86 -2.85 12.17
N PHE A 578 24.14 -2.44 13.41
CA PHE A 578 23.47 -2.99 14.58
C PHE A 578 21.96 -2.71 14.54
N LEU A 579 21.57 -1.47 14.21
CA LEU A 579 20.15 -1.10 14.11
C LEU A 579 19.45 -1.91 13.01
N SER A 580 20.09 -2.05 11.86
CA SER A 580 19.57 -2.80 10.70
C SER A 580 19.47 -4.30 11.00
N SER A 581 20.49 -4.89 11.61
CA SER A 581 20.49 -6.30 12.02
C SER A 581 19.41 -6.55 13.05
N LEU A 582 19.26 -5.68 14.05
CA LEU A 582 18.27 -5.85 15.10
C LEU A 582 16.85 -5.69 14.55
N SER A 583 16.62 -4.70 13.69
CA SER A 583 15.35 -4.53 12.98
C SER A 583 15.00 -5.76 12.14
N GLY A 584 15.99 -6.30 11.41
CA GLY A 584 15.84 -7.54 10.65
C GLY A 584 15.52 -8.77 11.51
N ASP A 585 16.08 -8.87 12.72
CA ASP A 585 15.77 -9.95 13.66
C ASP A 585 14.30 -9.89 14.12
N TYR A 586 13.80 -8.70 14.47
CA TYR A 586 12.41 -8.53 14.89
C TYR A 586 11.42 -8.69 13.74
N ALA A 587 11.79 -8.34 12.51
CA ALA A 587 10.98 -8.59 11.32
C ALA A 587 10.79 -10.10 11.03
N ARG A 588 11.77 -10.94 11.43
CA ARG A 588 11.71 -12.40 11.27
C ARG A 588 10.91 -13.09 12.38
N SER A 589 11.06 -12.61 13.61
CA SER A 589 10.38 -13.20 14.76
C SER A 589 10.29 -12.23 15.94
N LEU A 590 9.14 -12.23 16.61
CA LEU A 590 8.97 -11.61 17.92
C LEU A 590 9.94 -12.24 18.92
N LYS A 591 10.43 -11.47 19.89
CA LYS A 591 11.32 -11.97 20.94
C LYS A 591 10.61 -12.08 22.29
N PRO A 592 11.03 -13.02 23.17
CA PRO A 592 10.57 -13.07 24.54
C PRO A 592 10.87 -11.76 25.29
N LEU A 593 10.00 -11.37 26.23
CA LEU A 593 10.13 -10.12 27.01
C LEU A 593 11.54 -9.85 27.56
N ILE A 594 12.21 -10.88 28.10
CA ILE A 594 13.56 -10.75 28.69
C ILE A 594 14.59 -10.35 27.62
N ASN A 595 14.45 -10.89 26.41
CA ASN A 595 15.35 -10.57 25.30
C ASN A 595 15.03 -9.17 24.76
N ALA A 596 13.76 -8.80 24.65
CA ALA A 596 13.33 -7.46 24.25
C ALA A 596 13.84 -6.37 25.22
N GLN A 597 13.76 -6.61 26.53
CA GLN A 597 14.30 -5.70 27.55
C GLN A 597 15.82 -5.54 27.45
N ARG A 598 16.55 -6.62 27.11
CA ARG A 598 18.00 -6.56 26.88
C ARG A 598 18.34 -5.75 25.64
N ASP A 599 17.60 -5.97 24.55
CA ASP A 599 17.79 -5.26 23.28
C ASP A 599 17.47 -3.77 23.42
N LEU A 600 16.40 -3.43 24.13
CA LEU A 600 16.03 -2.04 24.47
C LEU A 600 17.16 -1.34 25.25
N LYS A 601 17.71 -1.99 26.29
CA LYS A 601 18.81 -1.43 27.07
C LYS A 601 20.04 -1.18 26.19
N LYS A 602 20.34 -2.10 25.27
CA LYS A 602 21.45 -1.97 24.32
C LYS A 602 21.21 -0.85 23.31
N LEU A 603 19.99 -0.71 22.79
CA LEU A 603 19.61 0.39 21.90
C LEU A 603 19.73 1.76 22.59
N GLN A 604 19.30 1.88 23.85
CA GLN A 604 19.45 3.10 24.64
C GLN A 604 20.93 3.45 24.86
N GLU A 605 21.77 2.45 25.17
CA GLU A 605 23.21 2.64 25.31
C GLU A 605 23.85 3.14 24.01
N LEU A 606 23.49 2.54 22.86
CA LEU A 606 24.03 2.92 21.55
C LEU A 606 23.52 4.29 21.09
N ASN A 607 22.26 4.63 21.34
CA ASN A 607 21.73 5.96 21.03
C ASN A 607 22.41 7.06 21.87
N GLU A 608 22.73 6.76 23.15
CA GLU A 608 23.50 7.68 23.99
C GLU A 608 24.92 7.85 23.46
N ARG A 609 25.59 6.76 23.00
CA ARG A 609 26.90 6.86 22.34
C ARG A 609 26.85 7.73 21.08
N ARG A 610 25.86 7.52 20.20
CA ARG A 610 25.61 8.35 19.01
C ARG A 610 25.46 9.83 19.40
N ARG A 611 24.69 10.13 20.45
CA ARG A 611 24.49 11.50 20.96
C ARG A 611 25.81 12.12 21.42
N GLN A 612 26.63 11.38 22.16
CA GLN A 612 27.94 11.85 22.63
C GLN A 612 28.92 12.10 21.46
N LEU A 613 28.92 11.25 20.43
CA LEU A 613 29.72 11.44 19.22
C LEU A 613 29.27 12.68 18.46
N ASN A 614 27.97 12.89 18.28
CA ASN A 614 27.42 14.07 17.61
C ASN A 614 27.85 15.38 18.32
N ILE A 615 27.78 15.41 19.66
CA ILE A 615 28.26 16.56 20.46
C ILE A 615 29.77 16.77 20.27
N SER A 616 30.54 15.67 20.25
CA SER A 616 32.00 15.72 20.11
C SER A 616 32.41 16.21 18.71
N CYS A 617 31.76 15.73 17.64
CA CYS A 617 32.02 16.20 16.27
C CYS A 617 31.69 17.68 16.07
N ASN A 618 30.62 18.18 16.70
CA ASN A 618 30.22 19.59 16.61
C ASN A 618 31.13 20.55 17.40
N THR A 619 31.96 20.04 18.31
CA THR A 619 32.87 20.85 19.14
C THR A 619 34.30 20.93 18.59
N VAL A 620 34.64 20.11 17.58
CA VAL A 620 35.95 20.18 16.92
C VAL A 620 36.05 21.49 16.16
N SER A 621 37.00 22.34 16.56
CA SER A 621 37.31 23.62 15.94
C SER A 621 38.80 23.69 15.61
N ASN A 622 39.16 24.37 14.52
CA ASN A 622 40.50 24.42 13.90
C ASN A 622 40.85 23.21 13.02
N LEU A 623 40.09 23.01 11.94
CA LEU A 623 40.35 21.99 10.92
C LEU A 623 40.54 22.63 9.55
N SER A 624 41.28 21.97 8.65
CA SER A 624 41.30 22.31 7.23
C SER A 624 39.91 22.15 6.60
N ASP A 625 39.68 22.84 5.47
CA ASP A 625 38.39 22.84 4.77
C ASP A 625 37.92 21.43 4.35
N GLU A 626 38.86 20.54 4.00
CA GLU A 626 38.58 19.14 3.66
C GLU A 626 38.09 18.35 4.89
N ASN A 627 38.78 18.48 6.02
CA ASN A 627 38.40 17.81 7.27
C ASN A 627 37.09 18.39 7.85
N LEU A 628 36.81 19.68 7.65
CA LEU A 628 35.51 20.28 7.99
C LEU A 628 34.36 19.70 7.17
N ALA A 629 34.58 19.41 5.88
CA ALA A 629 33.57 18.76 5.05
C ALA A 629 33.28 17.33 5.54
N VAL A 630 34.32 16.56 5.91
CA VAL A 630 34.18 15.22 6.49
C VAL A 630 33.40 15.25 7.81
N VAL A 631 33.76 16.16 8.73
CA VAL A 631 33.04 16.35 10.00
C VAL A 631 31.57 16.69 9.77
N ARG A 632 31.26 17.60 8.83
CA ARG A 632 29.87 17.94 8.47
C ARG A 632 29.10 16.73 7.94
N SER A 633 29.74 15.91 7.11
CA SER A 633 29.14 14.68 6.60
C SER A 633 28.84 13.67 7.72
N LEU A 634 29.79 13.43 8.61
CA LEU A 634 29.63 12.54 9.77
C LEU A 634 28.54 13.05 10.73
N THR A 635 28.51 14.36 11.02
CA THR A 635 27.45 14.98 11.83
C THR A 635 26.08 14.78 11.22
N LEU A 636 25.92 14.99 9.90
CA LEU A 636 24.64 14.75 9.21
C LEU A 636 24.21 13.30 9.31
N HIS A 637 25.15 12.35 9.18
CA HIS A 637 24.85 10.92 9.28
C HIS A 637 24.52 10.49 10.72
N LEU A 638 25.18 11.06 11.74
CA LEU A 638 24.82 10.87 13.15
C LEU A 638 23.44 11.45 13.49
N GLN A 639 23.05 12.55 12.84
CA GLN A 639 21.71 13.14 12.98
C GLN A 639 20.64 12.31 12.27
N SER A 640 20.92 11.76 11.08
CA SER A 640 19.96 10.91 10.37
C SER A 640 19.67 9.60 11.11
N LEU A 641 20.61 9.09 11.92
CA LEU A 641 20.39 7.93 12.79
C LEU A 641 19.57 8.24 14.05
N GLU A 642 19.33 9.51 14.39
CA GLU A 642 18.60 9.89 15.61
C GLU A 642 17.14 9.44 15.62
N GLU A 643 16.44 9.72 14.53
CA GLU A 643 15.02 9.42 14.39
C GLU A 643 14.77 7.90 14.37
N PRO A 644 15.49 7.08 13.58
CA PRO A 644 15.34 5.62 13.60
C PRO A 644 15.57 4.99 14.98
N TYR A 645 16.61 5.40 15.71
CA TYR A 645 16.85 4.92 17.07
C TYR A 645 15.75 5.33 18.04
N THR A 646 15.29 6.58 17.95
CA THR A 646 14.26 7.11 18.85
C THR A 646 12.92 6.43 18.64
N ILE A 647 12.50 6.25 17.38
CA ILE A 647 11.26 5.55 17.03
C ILE A 647 11.33 4.10 17.51
N PHE A 648 12.42 3.38 17.22
CA PHE A 648 12.52 1.97 17.60
C PHE A 648 12.55 1.79 19.13
N ILE A 649 13.28 2.65 19.87
CA ILE A 649 13.26 2.63 21.34
C ILE A 649 11.85 2.87 21.87
N GLN A 650 11.12 3.86 21.34
CA GLN A 650 9.77 4.19 21.81
C GLN A 650 8.77 3.06 21.53
N GLU A 651 8.76 2.52 20.32
CA GLU A 651 7.84 1.43 19.97
C GLU A 651 8.15 0.15 20.75
N LEU A 652 9.43 -0.21 20.88
CA LEU A 652 9.87 -1.39 21.64
C LEU A 652 9.55 -1.25 23.14
N GLN A 653 9.82 -0.08 23.73
CA GLN A 653 9.49 0.22 25.12
C GLN A 653 7.98 0.10 25.37
N LYS A 654 7.16 0.67 24.48
CA LYS A 654 5.71 0.60 24.59
C LYS A 654 5.22 -0.85 24.60
N GLU A 655 5.68 -1.69 23.66
CA GLU A 655 5.28 -3.10 23.64
C GLU A 655 5.78 -3.91 24.84
N ILE A 656 6.97 -3.57 25.38
CA ILE A 656 7.49 -4.16 26.62
C ILE A 656 6.57 -3.80 27.80
N ASP A 657 6.18 -2.53 27.92
CA ASP A 657 5.31 -2.06 28.99
C ASP A 657 3.91 -2.67 28.89
N ASP A 658 3.37 -2.77 27.68
CA ASP A 658 2.09 -3.42 27.39
C ASP A 658 2.12 -4.91 27.77
N GLU A 659 3.22 -5.63 27.51
CA GLU A 659 3.39 -7.03 27.92
C GLU A 659 3.57 -7.20 29.44
N VAL A 660 4.31 -6.31 30.10
CA VAL A 660 4.44 -6.32 31.56
C VAL A 660 3.08 -6.08 32.23
N LEU A 661 2.31 -5.12 31.71
CA LEU A 661 0.96 -4.82 32.17
C LEU A 661 0.03 -6.02 31.94
N LEU A 662 0.08 -6.64 30.76
CA LEU A 662 -0.72 -7.83 30.44
C LEU A 662 -0.44 -8.99 31.42
N ARG A 663 0.83 -9.26 31.75
CA ARG A 663 1.18 -10.29 32.73
C ARG A 663 0.68 -9.96 34.13
N THR A 664 0.79 -8.70 34.54
CA THR A 664 0.30 -8.24 35.85
C THR A 664 -1.22 -8.42 35.94
N ASN A 665 -1.96 -8.07 34.87
CA ASN A 665 -3.41 -8.27 34.79
C ASN A 665 -3.79 -9.75 34.80
N TYR A 666 -3.05 -10.59 34.06
CA TYR A 666 -3.25 -12.03 34.06
C TYR A 666 -3.10 -12.62 35.47
N ASP A 667 -2.02 -12.26 36.17
CA ASP A 667 -1.75 -12.75 37.52
C ASP A 667 -2.81 -12.24 38.52
N ALA A 668 -3.28 -11.00 38.36
CA ALA A 668 -4.39 -10.45 39.14
C ALA A 668 -5.70 -11.24 38.94
N ILE A 669 -6.09 -11.55 37.70
CA ILE A 669 -7.29 -12.35 37.42
C ILE A 669 -7.18 -13.75 38.03
N VAL A 670 -6.02 -14.41 37.89
CA VAL A 670 -5.81 -15.74 38.48
C VAL A 670 -5.95 -15.69 40.00
N GLN A 671 -5.42 -14.66 40.65
CA GLN A 671 -5.57 -14.46 42.10
C GLN A 671 -7.04 -14.19 42.50
N GLU A 672 -7.74 -13.32 41.77
CA GLU A 672 -9.16 -13.01 42.02
C GLU A 672 -10.05 -14.25 41.83
N LEU A 673 -9.80 -15.07 40.80
CA LEU A 673 -10.52 -16.33 40.56
C LEU A 673 -10.24 -17.39 41.63
N ASN A 674 -9.00 -17.52 42.08
CA ASN A 674 -8.65 -18.41 43.19
C ASN A 674 -9.32 -17.96 44.49
N HIS A 675 -9.36 -16.65 44.76
CA HIS A 675 -10.05 -16.09 45.92
C HIS A 675 -11.56 -16.31 45.83
N LEU A 676 -12.15 -16.15 44.64
CA LEU A 676 -13.57 -16.40 44.40
C LEU A 676 -13.90 -17.88 44.63
N ASN A 677 -13.11 -18.81 44.06
CA ASN A 677 -13.29 -20.25 44.26
C ASN A 677 -13.13 -20.67 45.73
N ALA A 678 -12.16 -20.10 46.46
CA ALA A 678 -11.97 -20.37 47.89
C ALA A 678 -13.11 -19.78 48.76
N ASN A 679 -13.66 -18.63 48.40
CA ASN A 679 -14.79 -18.02 49.13
C ASN A 679 -16.11 -18.77 48.90
N ILE A 680 -16.28 -19.47 47.78
CA ILE A 680 -17.48 -20.28 47.49
C ILE A 680 -17.47 -21.59 48.29
N ASP A 681 -16.28 -22.18 48.51
CA ASP A 681 -16.12 -23.40 49.31
C ASP A 681 -16.41 -23.18 50.82
N TYR A 682 -16.28 -21.94 51.31
CA TYR A 682 -16.82 -21.55 52.61
C TYR A 682 -18.28 -21.13 52.42
N ARG A 683 -19.24 -21.90 52.97
CA ARG A 683 -20.67 -21.51 53.08
C ARG A 683 -20.85 -20.23 53.91
N ALA A 684 -20.40 -19.11 53.40
CA ALA A 684 -20.53 -17.81 54.03
C ALA A 684 -21.49 -16.99 53.18
N GLN A 685 -22.57 -16.57 53.82
CA GLN A 685 -23.55 -15.57 53.40
C GLN A 685 -22.87 -14.20 53.15
N SER A 686 -21.85 -14.12 52.31
CA SER A 686 -21.37 -12.85 51.79
C SER A 686 -22.30 -12.48 50.65
N VAL A 687 -23.13 -11.48 50.93
CA VAL A 687 -24.15 -10.83 50.10
C VAL A 687 -23.89 -11.08 48.60
N ILE A 688 -24.86 -11.70 47.93
CA ILE A 688 -24.86 -12.01 46.50
C ILE A 688 -24.38 -10.84 45.61
N GLN A 689 -24.62 -9.61 46.05
CA GLN A 689 -24.11 -8.40 45.41
C GLN A 689 -22.57 -8.30 45.39
N ASP A 690 -21.88 -8.74 46.44
CA ASP A 690 -20.40 -8.78 46.48
C ASP A 690 -19.85 -9.83 45.51
N LEU A 691 -20.51 -10.98 45.38
CA LEU A 691 -20.15 -12.00 44.39
C LEU A 691 -20.40 -11.49 42.97
N ARG A 692 -21.52 -10.81 42.73
CA ARG A 692 -21.85 -10.17 41.45
C ARG A 692 -20.83 -9.11 41.06
N ASN A 693 -20.48 -8.21 41.98
CA ASN A 693 -19.48 -7.15 41.74
C ASN A 693 -18.10 -7.75 41.45
N LYS A 694 -17.71 -8.84 42.14
CA LYS A 694 -16.46 -9.57 41.87
C LYS A 694 -16.48 -10.26 40.50
N LEU A 695 -17.61 -10.87 40.10
CA LEU A 695 -17.81 -11.45 38.76
C LEU A 695 -17.77 -10.39 37.66
N GLU A 696 -18.35 -9.22 37.88
CA GLU A 696 -18.32 -8.09 36.94
C GLU A 696 -16.91 -7.50 36.79
N ARG A 697 -16.14 -7.45 37.88
CA ARG A 697 -14.72 -7.11 37.88
C ARG A 697 -13.89 -8.12 37.10
N VAL A 698 -14.12 -9.43 37.28
CA VAL A 698 -13.46 -10.48 36.50
C VAL A 698 -13.84 -10.39 35.01
N GLN A 699 -15.11 -10.11 34.69
CA GLN A 699 -15.56 -9.94 33.32
C GLN A 699 -14.90 -8.72 32.65
N SER A 700 -14.89 -7.57 33.32
CA SER A 700 -14.25 -6.36 32.78
C SER A 700 -12.73 -6.53 32.63
N GLN A 701 -12.06 -7.21 33.55
CA GLN A 701 -10.64 -7.54 33.43
C GLN A 701 -10.37 -8.54 32.29
N MET A 702 -11.27 -9.50 32.05
CA MET A 702 -11.20 -10.38 30.87
C MET A 702 -11.37 -9.62 29.56
N ASP A 703 -12.36 -8.74 29.48
CA ASP A 703 -12.60 -7.90 28.30
C ASP A 703 -11.41 -6.96 28.04
N PHE A 704 -10.74 -6.52 29.11
CA PHE A 704 -9.49 -5.78 29.02
C PHE A 704 -8.32 -6.63 28.50
N ILE A 705 -8.16 -7.88 28.97
CA ILE A 705 -7.16 -8.80 28.38
C ILE A 705 -7.47 -9.11 26.91
N ARG A 706 -8.76 -9.26 26.55
CA ARG A 706 -9.18 -9.45 25.15
C ARG A 706 -8.78 -8.29 24.27
N SER A 707 -9.07 -7.06 24.71
CA SER A 707 -8.69 -5.87 23.93
C SER A 707 -7.18 -5.72 23.81
N GLN A 708 -6.41 -6.04 24.86
CA GLN A 708 -4.95 -6.05 24.83
C GLN A 708 -4.35 -7.14 23.92
N CYS A 709 -4.96 -8.33 23.86
CA CYS A 709 -4.54 -9.42 22.97
C CYS A 709 -4.88 -9.17 21.49
N LEU A 710 -5.89 -8.34 21.19
CA LEU A 710 -6.27 -8.00 19.82
C LEU A 710 -5.31 -7.00 19.15
N VAL A 711 -4.47 -6.31 19.92
CA VAL A 711 -3.47 -5.37 19.40
C VAL A 711 -2.34 -6.16 18.75
N ARG A 712 -2.12 -5.94 17.44
CA ARG A 712 -0.99 -6.54 16.71
C ARG A 712 0.34 -6.08 17.32
N ARG A 713 1.19 -7.05 17.68
CA ARG A 713 2.54 -6.82 18.20
C ARG A 713 3.59 -6.98 17.10
N LYS A 714 4.61 -6.14 17.12
CA LYS A 714 5.71 -6.11 16.15
C LYS A 714 7.04 -6.58 16.74
N TYR A 715 7.23 -6.49 18.06
CA TYR A 715 8.52 -6.73 18.69
C TYR A 715 8.46 -7.79 19.80
N VAL A 716 7.47 -7.74 20.69
CA VAL A 716 7.43 -8.59 21.90
C VAL A 716 6.42 -9.73 21.77
N GLU A 717 6.87 -10.96 22.04
CA GLU A 717 5.99 -12.14 22.06
C GLU A 717 4.87 -12.02 23.10
N ASN A 718 3.66 -12.47 22.75
CA ASN A 718 2.54 -12.57 23.68
C ASN A 718 2.54 -13.92 24.40
N ILE A 719 2.91 -13.90 25.68
CA ILE A 719 3.02 -15.11 26.49
C ILE A 719 1.66 -15.65 26.96
N VAL A 720 0.62 -14.82 26.94
CA VAL A 720 -0.75 -15.26 27.24
C VAL A 720 -1.28 -16.17 26.13
N GLU A 721 -0.89 -15.92 24.87
CA GLU A 721 -1.36 -16.66 23.70
C GLU A 721 -0.50 -17.86 23.31
N ASN A 722 0.81 -17.86 23.57
CA ASN A 722 1.77 -18.96 23.33
C ASN A 722 1.23 -20.17 22.54
N VAL A 723 1.07 -19.98 21.23
CA VAL A 723 1.05 -21.07 20.25
C VAL A 723 2.41 -21.04 19.57
N SER A 724 3.45 -21.52 20.27
CA SER A 724 4.72 -21.77 19.59
C SER A 724 4.55 -22.99 18.69
N PRO A 725 4.90 -22.93 17.38
CA PRO A 725 4.78 -24.06 16.46
C PRO A 725 5.66 -25.27 16.84
N ARG A 726 6.57 -25.10 17.82
CA ARG A 726 7.52 -26.12 18.28
C ARG A 726 7.25 -26.65 19.70
N ALA A 727 6.23 -26.18 20.39
CA ALA A 727 5.92 -26.69 21.73
C ALA A 727 5.19 -28.05 21.66
N SER A 728 5.72 -29.04 22.38
CA SER A 728 5.09 -30.36 22.52
C SER A 728 3.64 -30.27 23.03
N PRO A 729 2.79 -31.29 22.80
CA PRO A 729 1.32 -31.22 22.97
C PRO A 729 0.79 -31.05 24.41
N GLY A 730 1.66 -30.74 25.39
CA GLY A 730 1.34 -30.68 26.81
C GLY A 730 1.28 -29.28 27.44
N HIS A 731 1.74 -28.22 26.76
CA HIS A 731 1.70 -26.87 27.32
C HIS A 731 0.36 -26.18 26.99
N ASN A 732 -0.61 -26.26 27.90
CA ASN A 732 -1.83 -25.43 27.81
C ASN A 732 -1.45 -23.94 27.85
N SER A 733 -1.98 -23.15 26.92
CA SER A 733 -1.79 -21.70 26.94
C SER A 733 -2.30 -21.11 28.26
N ARG A 734 -1.65 -20.05 28.74
CA ARG A 734 -2.06 -19.35 29.97
C ARG A 734 -3.52 -18.86 29.85
N ARG A 735 -3.92 -18.39 28.67
CA ARG A 735 -5.32 -18.07 28.33
C ARG A 735 -6.27 -19.25 28.57
N LYS A 736 -5.94 -20.45 28.05
CA LYS A 736 -6.73 -21.67 28.25
C LYS A 736 -6.85 -22.03 29.74
N LYS A 737 -5.81 -21.77 30.55
CA LYS A 737 -5.86 -21.97 32.00
C LYS A 737 -6.84 -21.02 32.69
N ILE A 738 -6.84 -19.72 32.35
CA ILE A 738 -7.83 -18.75 32.89
C ILE A 738 -9.24 -19.18 32.49
N VAL A 739 -9.47 -19.50 31.23
CA VAL A 739 -10.79 -19.88 30.72
C VAL A 739 -11.34 -21.12 31.44
N LEU A 740 -10.49 -22.12 31.66
CA LEU A 740 -10.85 -23.30 32.45
C LEU A 740 -11.15 -22.95 33.92
N MET A 741 -10.36 -22.07 34.54
CA MET A 741 -10.62 -21.60 35.91
C MET A 741 -11.94 -20.85 36.00
N ILE A 742 -12.27 -19.99 35.04
CA ILE A 742 -13.53 -19.24 35.01
C ILE A 742 -14.71 -20.18 34.78
N SER A 743 -14.61 -21.09 33.82
CA SER A 743 -15.65 -22.09 33.58
C SER A 743 -15.94 -22.92 34.84
N ARG A 744 -14.88 -23.35 35.54
CA ARG A 744 -15.01 -24.05 36.82
C ARG A 744 -15.67 -23.16 37.88
N THR A 745 -15.17 -21.96 38.12
CA THR A 745 -15.71 -21.04 39.13
C THR A 745 -17.16 -20.65 38.84
N VAL A 746 -17.51 -20.31 37.58
CA VAL A 746 -18.89 -20.01 37.15
C VAL A 746 -19.80 -21.21 37.36
N THR A 747 -19.35 -22.42 37.00
CA THR A 747 -20.14 -23.66 37.21
C THR A 747 -20.39 -23.91 38.70
N THR A 748 -19.37 -23.73 39.55
CA THR A 748 -19.51 -23.86 41.01
C THR A 748 -20.49 -22.83 41.57
N ILE A 749 -20.44 -21.55 41.12
CA ILE A 749 -21.39 -20.51 41.57
C ILE A 749 -22.81 -20.83 41.11
N ILE A 750 -23.01 -21.29 39.87
CA ILE A 750 -24.33 -21.69 39.36
C ILE A 750 -24.92 -22.79 40.24
N GLN A 751 -24.13 -23.82 40.58
CA GLN A 751 -24.58 -24.91 41.46
C GLN A 751 -24.99 -24.40 42.84
N VAL A 752 -24.18 -23.51 43.45
CA VAL A 752 -24.49 -22.92 44.76
C VAL A 752 -25.75 -22.05 44.72
N VAL A 753 -25.94 -21.26 43.65
CA VAL A 753 -27.15 -20.45 43.42
C VAL A 753 -28.39 -21.32 43.21
N GLU A 754 -28.27 -22.41 42.45
CA GLU A 754 -29.36 -23.36 42.22
C GLU A 754 -29.73 -24.14 43.50
N ASP A 755 -28.74 -24.49 44.33
CA ASP A 755 -28.95 -25.13 45.63
C ASP A 755 -29.60 -24.18 46.65
N GLU A 756 -29.21 -22.90 46.68
CA GLU A 756 -29.82 -21.88 47.55
C GLU A 756 -31.24 -21.49 47.10
N LEU A 757 -31.50 -21.37 45.79
CA LEU A 757 -32.85 -21.19 45.24
C LEU A 757 -33.80 -22.33 45.63
N ARG A 758 -33.25 -23.54 45.82
CA ARG A 758 -34.01 -24.72 46.29
C ARG A 758 -34.20 -24.76 47.81
N GLN A 759 -33.37 -24.05 48.59
CA GLN A 759 -33.29 -24.20 50.05
C GLN A 759 -33.76 -22.97 50.87
N SER A 760 -33.71 -21.74 50.35
CA SER A 760 -33.85 -20.51 51.14
C SER A 760 -35.08 -19.67 50.81
N SER A 761 -35.75 -19.15 51.86
CA SER A 761 -36.84 -18.16 51.82
C SER A 761 -36.39 -16.75 52.27
N GLN A 762 -35.08 -16.56 52.51
CA GLN A 762 -34.53 -15.33 53.12
C GLN A 762 -33.79 -14.42 52.14
N ILE A 763 -33.48 -14.88 50.93
CA ILE A 763 -32.78 -14.09 49.91
C ILE A 763 -33.80 -13.67 48.83
N PRO A 764 -33.86 -12.40 48.41
CA PRO A 764 -34.80 -11.97 47.37
C PRO A 764 -34.51 -12.70 46.05
N GLU A 765 -35.49 -13.47 45.57
CA GLU A 765 -35.43 -14.31 44.37
C GLU A 765 -34.97 -13.54 43.11
N ASN A 766 -35.30 -12.24 43.03
CA ASN A 766 -34.83 -11.36 41.95
C ASN A 766 -33.30 -11.20 41.92
N GLU A 767 -32.62 -11.10 43.05
CA GLU A 767 -31.15 -10.94 43.08
C GLU A 767 -30.43 -12.22 42.63
N LEU A 768 -30.98 -13.39 42.98
CA LEU A 768 -30.49 -14.69 42.54
C LEU A 768 -30.71 -14.92 41.04
N MET A 769 -31.87 -14.49 40.51
CA MET A 769 -32.17 -14.55 39.09
C MET A 769 -31.30 -13.61 38.25
N GLU A 770 -31.04 -12.39 38.73
CA GLU A 770 -30.11 -11.47 38.07
C GLU A 770 -28.66 -12.00 38.08
N LEU A 771 -28.21 -12.60 39.19
CA LEU A 771 -26.90 -13.25 39.26
C LEU A 771 -26.81 -14.44 38.29
N ARG A 772 -27.87 -15.24 38.18
CA ARG A 772 -27.97 -16.37 37.24
C ARG A 772 -27.86 -15.89 35.79
N GLN A 773 -28.59 -14.84 35.43
CA GLN A 773 -28.50 -14.23 34.10
C GLN A 773 -27.07 -13.76 33.81
N LYS A 774 -26.43 -13.08 34.77
CA LYS A 774 -25.06 -12.59 34.61
C LYS A 774 -24.03 -13.73 34.47
N LEU A 775 -24.18 -14.82 35.22
CA LEU A 775 -23.34 -16.02 35.08
C LEU A 775 -23.52 -16.67 33.71
N GLN A 776 -24.75 -16.63 33.18
CA GLN A 776 -25.05 -17.12 31.84
C GLN A 776 -24.43 -16.24 30.76
N ASP A 777 -24.42 -14.92 30.93
CA ASP A 777 -23.75 -13.95 30.04
C ASP A 777 -22.21 -14.12 30.06
N VAL A 778 -21.61 -14.39 31.22
CA VAL A 778 -20.17 -14.71 31.32
C VAL A 778 -19.87 -16.05 30.62
N ASN A 779 -20.77 -17.04 30.74
CA ASN A 779 -20.63 -18.35 30.10
C ASN A 779 -20.82 -18.30 28.57
N THR A 780 -21.69 -17.44 28.05
CA THR A 780 -21.82 -17.21 26.60
C THR A 780 -20.57 -16.53 26.05
N CYS A 781 -20.02 -15.55 26.76
CA CYS A 781 -18.73 -14.93 26.44
C CYS A 781 -17.54 -15.92 26.37
N ILE A 782 -17.59 -17.03 27.10
CA ILE A 782 -16.55 -18.08 27.08
C ILE A 782 -16.70 -19.01 25.86
N LYS A 783 -17.93 -19.21 25.37
CA LYS A 783 -18.24 -20.09 24.22
C LYS A 783 -17.83 -19.52 22.86
N ASP A 784 -17.54 -18.23 22.79
CA ASP A 784 -16.98 -17.58 21.59
C ASP A 784 -15.51 -17.93 21.34
N GLU A 785 -14.83 -18.60 22.29
CA GLU A 785 -13.53 -19.23 22.01
C GLU A 785 -13.74 -20.60 21.37
N ASP A 786 -13.03 -20.88 20.28
CA ASP A 786 -13.09 -22.13 19.50
C ASP A 786 -12.82 -23.37 20.40
N ILE A 787 -13.90 -23.96 20.96
CA ILE A 787 -13.89 -25.25 21.65
C ILE A 787 -14.32 -26.32 20.65
N GLY A 788 -13.45 -26.63 19.70
CA GLY A 788 -13.61 -27.76 18.77
C GLY A 788 -12.77 -28.94 19.22
N PRO A 789 -13.16 -29.68 20.28
CA PRO A 789 -13.52 -31.09 20.07
C PRO A 789 -14.56 -31.72 21.03
N ALA A 790 -14.88 -31.11 22.19
CA ALA A 790 -15.69 -31.77 23.23
C ALA A 790 -17.21 -31.78 22.95
N LEU A 791 -17.69 -30.89 22.07
CA LEU A 791 -19.07 -30.81 21.63
C LEU A 791 -19.40 -31.80 20.51
N GLU A 792 -18.41 -32.26 19.75
CA GLU A 792 -18.60 -33.17 18.60
C GLU A 792 -18.93 -34.60 19.09
N ASP A 793 -18.27 -35.10 20.13
CA ASP A 793 -18.53 -36.44 20.68
C ASP A 793 -19.91 -36.55 21.38
N SER A 794 -20.39 -35.46 22.00
CA SER A 794 -21.70 -35.43 22.66
C SER A 794 -22.87 -35.43 21.65
N ASN A 795 -22.62 -34.99 20.41
CA ASN A 795 -23.64 -34.95 19.35
C ASN A 795 -23.91 -36.31 18.74
N LYS A 796 -22.85 -37.08 18.45
CA LYS A 796 -22.96 -38.43 17.91
C LYS A 796 -23.65 -39.40 18.88
N ILE A 797 -23.25 -39.36 20.16
CA ILE A 797 -23.84 -40.21 21.21
C ILE A 797 -25.34 -39.97 21.37
N LEU A 798 -25.82 -38.73 21.21
CA LEU A 798 -27.25 -38.42 21.33
C LEU A 798 -28.06 -38.97 20.15
N ILE A 799 -27.54 -38.87 18.91
CA ILE A 799 -28.20 -39.36 17.70
C ILE A 799 -28.25 -40.89 17.71
N ASP A 800 -27.14 -41.55 18.04
CA ASP A 800 -27.04 -43.01 18.12
C ASP A 800 -28.00 -43.58 19.20
N CYS A 801 -28.09 -42.94 20.37
CA CYS A 801 -29.01 -43.35 21.43
C CYS A 801 -30.49 -43.22 21.02
N LYS A 802 -30.86 -42.17 20.27
CA LYS A 802 -32.25 -41.95 19.82
C LYS A 802 -32.62 -42.88 18.66
N LEU A 803 -31.69 -43.17 17.75
CA LEU A 803 -31.87 -44.18 16.69
C LEU A 803 -32.15 -45.57 17.29
N ALA A 804 -31.33 -46.01 18.25
CA ALA A 804 -31.52 -47.31 18.92
C ALA A 804 -32.86 -47.41 19.67
N ALA A 805 -33.35 -46.29 20.24
CA ALA A 805 -34.65 -46.23 20.90
C ALA A 805 -35.83 -46.36 19.91
N ILE A 806 -35.73 -45.70 18.75
CA ILE A 806 -36.76 -45.75 17.69
C ILE A 806 -36.79 -47.14 17.03
N GLU A 807 -35.64 -47.74 16.71
CA GLU A 807 -35.54 -49.10 16.15
C GLU A 807 -36.23 -50.15 17.03
N LYS A 808 -36.00 -50.06 18.36
CA LYS A 808 -36.63 -50.95 19.33
C LYS A 808 -38.16 -50.79 19.37
N GLN A 809 -38.69 -49.60 19.10
CA GLN A 809 -40.13 -49.35 19.06
C GLN A 809 -40.75 -49.76 17.72
N LEU A 810 -40.05 -49.54 16.60
CA LEU A 810 -40.47 -50.01 15.29
C LEU A 810 -40.61 -51.54 15.26
N THR A 811 -39.66 -52.24 15.88
CA THR A 811 -39.69 -53.71 16.01
C THR A 811 -40.95 -54.21 16.75
N VAL A 812 -41.38 -53.50 17.80
CA VAL A 812 -42.60 -53.86 18.56
C VAL A 812 -43.86 -53.56 17.73
N ALA A 813 -43.89 -52.44 16.98
CA ALA A 813 -44.98 -52.12 16.08
C ALA A 813 -45.11 -53.14 14.93
N GLU A 814 -43.99 -53.55 14.34
CA GLU A 814 -43.94 -54.60 13.31
C GLU A 814 -44.40 -55.96 13.83
N GLN A 815 -44.02 -56.32 15.06
CA GLN A 815 -44.52 -57.52 15.74
C GLN A 815 -46.05 -57.47 15.91
N LEU A 816 -46.60 -56.35 16.38
CA LEU A 816 -48.05 -56.16 16.53
C LEU A 816 -48.81 -56.23 15.19
N MET A 817 -48.22 -55.73 14.11
CA MET A 817 -48.79 -55.83 12.75
C MET A 817 -48.72 -57.26 12.20
N SER A 818 -47.62 -57.98 12.42
CA SER A 818 -47.53 -59.42 12.10
C SER A 818 -48.58 -60.24 12.86
N PHE A 819 -48.83 -59.92 14.14
CA PHE A 819 -49.87 -60.59 14.92
C PHE A 819 -51.29 -60.28 14.43
N LYS A 820 -51.54 -59.09 13.85
CA LYS A 820 -52.82 -58.73 13.20
C LYS A 820 -53.10 -59.63 12.00
N GLU A 821 -52.10 -59.85 11.15
CA GLU A 821 -52.21 -60.73 9.98
C GLU A 821 -52.48 -62.18 10.41
N GLU A 822 -51.77 -62.68 11.42
CA GLU A 822 -51.98 -64.03 11.97
C GLU A 822 -53.36 -64.22 12.64
N LEU A 823 -53.97 -63.18 13.21
CA LEU A 823 -55.31 -63.23 13.82
C LEU A 823 -56.43 -63.20 12.78
N ILE A 824 -56.20 -62.61 11.62
CA ILE A 824 -57.15 -62.60 10.50
C ILE A 824 -57.23 -64.00 9.85
N GLU A 825 -56.17 -64.81 9.95
CA GLU A 825 -56.10 -66.16 9.38
C GLU A 825 -56.53 -67.30 10.34
N GLU A 826 -56.62 -67.06 11.65
CA GLU A 826 -56.89 -68.08 12.68
C GLU A 826 -58.39 -68.38 12.85
N SER A 827 -58.82 -69.65 12.75
CA SER A 827 -60.23 -70.05 12.85
C SER A 827 -60.65 -70.64 14.21
N ASN A 828 -59.72 -70.74 15.17
CA ASN A 828 -59.93 -71.40 16.46
C ASN A 828 -60.13 -70.38 17.60
N VAL A 829 -61.31 -70.37 18.21
CA VAL A 829 -61.74 -69.40 19.24
C VAL A 829 -60.82 -69.37 20.47
N GLN A 830 -60.31 -70.52 20.94
CA GLN A 830 -59.40 -70.55 22.10
C GLN A 830 -58.01 -69.98 21.78
N GLN A 831 -57.54 -70.16 20.55
CA GLN A 831 -56.28 -69.56 20.10
C GLN A 831 -56.45 -68.06 19.85
N ILE A 832 -57.61 -67.61 19.36
CA ILE A 832 -57.97 -66.19 19.22
C ILE A 832 -58.00 -65.50 20.60
N GLU A 833 -58.58 -66.11 21.62
CA GLU A 833 -58.60 -65.56 22.99
C GLU A 833 -57.19 -65.46 23.58
N MET A 834 -56.35 -66.50 23.43
CA MET A 834 -54.97 -66.47 23.92
C MET A 834 -54.10 -65.44 23.18
N LYS A 835 -54.23 -65.36 21.85
CA LYS A 835 -53.53 -64.37 21.02
C LYS A 835 -54.00 -62.93 21.32
N SER A 836 -55.30 -62.71 21.53
CA SER A 836 -55.83 -61.38 21.90
C SER A 836 -55.42 -60.93 23.30
N ALA A 837 -55.24 -61.85 24.26
CA ALA A 837 -54.67 -61.54 25.58
C ALA A 837 -53.19 -61.14 25.50
N ASN A 838 -52.42 -61.80 24.63
CA ASN A 838 -51.04 -61.38 24.34
C ASN A 838 -50.98 -60.01 23.66
N ILE A 839 -51.88 -59.72 22.72
CA ILE A 839 -51.98 -58.38 22.11
C ILE A 839 -52.31 -57.32 23.15
N ARG A 840 -53.25 -57.56 24.07
CA ARG A 840 -53.52 -56.60 25.16
C ARG A 840 -52.31 -56.35 26.04
N LYS A 841 -51.51 -57.39 26.30
CA LYS A 841 -50.29 -57.29 27.09
C LYS A 841 -49.20 -56.49 26.35
N GLU A 842 -49.03 -56.73 25.05
CA GLU A 842 -48.13 -55.96 24.18
C GLU A 842 -48.61 -54.50 24.03
N GLU A 843 -49.92 -54.27 23.94
CA GLU A 843 -50.58 -52.95 23.91
C GLU A 843 -50.37 -52.19 25.23
N GLU A 844 -50.47 -52.86 26.39
CA GLU A 844 -50.12 -52.28 27.69
C GLU A 844 -48.63 -51.94 27.79
N ILE A 845 -47.74 -52.76 27.22
CA ILE A 845 -46.30 -52.49 27.16
C ILE A 845 -46.00 -51.30 26.25
N LEU A 846 -46.68 -51.19 25.11
CA LEU A 846 -46.55 -50.07 24.18
C LEU A 846 -47.07 -48.78 24.82
N ASN A 847 -48.26 -48.80 25.43
CA ASN A 847 -48.84 -47.66 26.13
C ASN A 847 -48.00 -47.23 27.34
N MET A 848 -47.43 -48.17 28.11
CA MET A 848 -46.47 -47.84 29.17
C MET A 848 -45.21 -47.18 28.63
N LYS A 849 -44.67 -47.64 27.50
CA LYS A 849 -43.45 -47.05 26.91
C LYS A 849 -43.72 -45.69 26.26
N ILE A 850 -44.92 -45.48 25.71
CA ILE A 850 -45.41 -44.17 25.26
C ILE A 850 -45.57 -43.23 26.47
N GLU A 851 -46.12 -43.71 27.58
CA GLU A 851 -46.18 -42.96 28.85
C GLU A 851 -44.79 -42.67 29.44
N GLU A 852 -43.86 -43.62 29.42
CA GLU A 852 -42.49 -43.42 29.90
C GLU A 852 -41.76 -42.34 29.09
N LEU A 853 -41.95 -42.30 27.77
CA LEU A 853 -41.44 -41.20 26.96
C LEU A 853 -42.08 -39.86 27.31
N SER A 854 -43.40 -39.84 27.59
CA SER A 854 -44.08 -38.62 28.08
C SER A 854 -43.69 -38.21 29.51
N ARG A 855 -43.03 -39.09 30.27
CA ARG A 855 -42.55 -38.85 31.65
C ARG A 855 -41.06 -38.57 31.76
N VAL A 856 -40.28 -38.87 30.72
CA VAL A 856 -38.90 -38.34 30.57
C VAL A 856 -38.93 -36.83 30.22
N ASP A 857 -40.12 -36.26 29.99
CA ASP A 857 -40.40 -34.86 29.65
C ASP A 857 -40.72 -33.93 30.86
N THR A 858 -40.10 -34.14 32.04
CA THR A 858 -40.08 -33.12 33.12
C THR A 858 -38.67 -32.85 33.65
#